data_AF-A0A443SKW4-F1
#
_entry.id   AF-A0A443SKW4-F1
#
_cell.length_a   1.000
_cell.length_b   1.000
_cell.length_c   1.000
_cell.angle_alpha   90.00
_cell.angle_beta   90.00
_cell.angle_gamma   90.00
#
_symmetry.space_group_name_H-M   'P 1'
#
loop_
_entity.id
_entity.type
_entity.pdbx_description
1 polymer ?
#
loop_
_entity_poly.entity_id
_entity_poly.type
_entity_poly.pdbx_seq_one_letter_code
_entity_poly.pdbx_strand_id
1 'polypeptide(L)'
;MAVKRQSQFISNDNSPESLLLLCVRFVVKNEVKFGDLCLPQEICNVILEIYGETNCYDLNEKKLHKFLSQFKKSSSRITVGLLSDLPVTDYLLEMFLKQQAKNLQVLEIDDCTNLTPNTLTAINTIFTEINDIRKMTRIVKITERDNDKCEAKVMTKCYENGVITTSICDTHSEQNVGILENDHAIYEAMGLFDDIYIKKSVMRRRLDENFKPISTFSEPIKPNQQFRLIVCGEGGKKTEKITEIYSFQKCPLQSLIIGRSTQILPDNITKDDDDFYLFNPHLALKKLVIHGWTSMENPAYIDAIITPQLYTSLQYLDLSNCPPFGEGKALLNLEVLTTLILYNCPRINLSTIAKIKTLRHLDISSSNDRYGHGYKNPDAQLAELVNSLSHLTHLDISGTNLAGPRCERIKGLSSRYNNHFEFLGLYNTVHEAAYRHPLPSLRVAGDATEPQILTACEAYIERVELLRHTLNDLFHCFRFEVFFCSDHQIVIDLSFQTDFHDVNRALDVVLLSMGRHLHEKQIQIAASASLFYIVKSDEAKHNFNIKIKRQIIVRLLDAMQTHKYDSMMLRNGSLTLIHFKIPQDVIFEYKRLVAMLLHIVTNDNDDFIQRLGIYLLNSLACQVDGEQKTLVGDLGAIKVMLSLISNRIDRKVCDEVMETAWSTMWNVTDETPVNCERFLNYHGMEYFLKCMEIFPNQAELLRNMMGLLGNVAECKHLRYKLMKPEYIDKCSALLWSESDGIEVSYNAAGILSHIISDGAEFWQNYLPQIDRNTILNRMREAISKWKINSKRTINYRSFEPILRLLKPNIETSEAQYWAIWALANLTRVSSQKYCPLLLEESGIKILKDLIARETLSAHIKDLCLVTIFQVER
;
A
#
# COMPACT_ATOMS: atom_id res chain seq x y z
N MET A 1 -25.19 -10.18 -20.48
CA MET A 1 -23.87 -10.81 -20.28
C MET A 1 -22.97 -9.77 -19.63
N ALA A 2 -22.48 -10.09 -18.44
CA ALA A 2 -21.93 -9.16 -17.46
C ALA A 2 -20.51 -8.68 -17.84
N VAL A 3 -20.37 -7.38 -18.11
CA VAL A 3 -19.08 -6.69 -17.94
C VAL A 3 -19.05 -6.23 -16.48
N LYS A 4 -18.75 -7.19 -15.59
CA LYS A 4 -18.20 -6.88 -14.28
C LYS A 4 -16.95 -6.02 -14.49
N ARG A 5 -16.74 -5.05 -13.60
CA ARG A 5 -15.48 -4.29 -13.45
C ARG A 5 -14.27 -5.15 -13.85
N GLN A 6 -13.71 -4.90 -15.03
CA GLN A 6 -12.46 -5.47 -15.51
C GLN A 6 -11.29 -4.48 -15.33
N SER A 7 -11.37 -3.64 -14.31
CA SER A 7 -10.19 -3.18 -13.55
C SER A 7 -9.87 -4.19 -12.42
N GLN A 8 -10.12 -5.48 -12.68
CA GLN A 8 -9.77 -6.62 -11.84
C GLN A 8 -8.39 -7.22 -12.20
N PHE A 9 -7.56 -6.50 -12.94
CA PHE A 9 -6.12 -6.74 -13.02
C PHE A 9 -5.40 -5.63 -12.25
N ILE A 10 -5.72 -5.47 -10.97
CA ILE A 10 -4.81 -4.96 -9.93
C ILE A 10 -5.16 -5.67 -8.60
N SER A 11 -4.19 -6.45 -8.14
CA SER A 11 -3.80 -6.69 -6.74
C SER A 11 -4.76 -7.32 -5.71
N ASN A 12 -5.71 -8.17 -6.09
CA ASN A 12 -6.36 -9.07 -5.13
C ASN A 12 -5.75 -10.47 -5.18
N ASP A 13 -4.47 -10.63 -4.80
CA ASP A 13 -3.87 -11.96 -4.73
C ASP A 13 -3.54 -12.41 -3.29
N ASN A 14 -4.49 -13.16 -2.72
CA ASN A 14 -4.30 -14.05 -1.58
C ASN A 14 -3.66 -15.41 -2.00
N SER A 15 -3.10 -15.52 -3.20
CA SER A 15 -2.35 -16.67 -3.71
C SER A 15 -0.83 -16.38 -3.77
N PRO A 16 0.06 -17.39 -3.88
CA PRO A 16 1.48 -17.13 -4.10
C PRO A 16 1.63 -16.37 -5.42
N GLU A 17 2.30 -15.21 -5.39
CA GLU A 17 2.59 -14.41 -6.58
C GLU A 17 2.95 -15.35 -7.73
N SER A 18 2.22 -15.26 -8.85
CA SER A 18 2.49 -16.11 -10.00
C SER A 18 3.96 -16.00 -10.38
N LEU A 19 4.56 -17.09 -10.85
CA LEU A 19 5.95 -17.08 -11.34
C LEU A 19 6.16 -15.94 -12.36
N LEU A 20 5.13 -15.60 -13.14
CA LEU A 20 5.13 -14.47 -14.04
C LEU A 20 5.38 -13.14 -13.31
N LEU A 21 4.65 -12.85 -12.24
CA LEU A 21 4.78 -11.60 -11.48
C LEU A 21 6.17 -11.48 -10.83
N LEU A 22 6.67 -12.56 -10.24
CA LEU A 22 8.02 -12.63 -9.67
C LEU A 22 9.10 -12.37 -10.73
N CYS A 23 8.98 -13.01 -11.89
CA CYS A 23 9.88 -12.80 -13.02
C CYS A 23 9.83 -11.36 -13.54
N VAL A 24 8.63 -10.77 -13.63
CA VAL A 24 8.47 -9.38 -14.07
C VAL A 24 9.05 -8.40 -13.05
N ARG A 25 8.79 -8.57 -11.75
CA ARG A 25 9.42 -7.76 -10.69
C ARG A 25 10.94 -7.86 -10.77
N PHE A 26 11.49 -9.05 -11.02
CA PHE A 26 12.93 -9.23 -11.25
C PHE A 26 13.41 -8.47 -12.50
N VAL A 27 12.70 -8.58 -13.62
CA VAL A 27 13.01 -7.88 -14.88
C VAL A 27 13.04 -6.37 -14.68
N VAL A 28 12.03 -5.82 -14.00
CA VAL A 28 11.91 -4.38 -13.69
C VAL A 28 13.02 -3.93 -12.74
N LYS A 29 13.19 -4.64 -11.61
CA LYS A 29 14.19 -4.29 -10.58
C LYS A 29 15.62 -4.32 -11.10
N ASN A 30 15.92 -5.18 -12.06
CA ASN A 30 17.26 -5.33 -12.64
C ASN A 30 17.42 -4.62 -13.99
N GLU A 31 16.45 -3.79 -14.42
CA GLU A 31 16.47 -3.05 -15.69
C GLU A 31 16.83 -3.91 -16.91
N VAL A 32 16.27 -5.12 -17.00
CA VAL A 32 16.60 -6.08 -18.07
C VAL A 32 16.19 -5.52 -19.44
N LYS A 33 17.09 -5.63 -20.42
CA LYS A 33 16.86 -5.14 -21.80
C LYS A 33 16.03 -6.14 -22.62
N PHE A 34 14.97 -5.69 -23.31
CA PHE A 34 14.15 -6.56 -24.17
C PHE A 34 14.79 -6.90 -25.52
N GLY A 35 15.67 -6.03 -26.05
CA GLY A 35 16.30 -6.25 -27.35
C GLY A 35 15.29 -6.22 -28.51
N ASP A 36 15.27 -7.29 -29.31
CA ASP A 36 14.33 -7.50 -30.43
C ASP A 36 13.29 -8.59 -30.14
N LEU A 37 13.10 -8.94 -28.85
CA LEU A 37 12.09 -9.92 -28.44
C LEU A 37 10.68 -9.40 -28.77
N CYS A 38 9.88 -10.24 -29.42
CA CYS A 38 8.46 -10.00 -29.62
C CYS A 38 7.71 -10.35 -28.32
N LEU A 39 7.33 -9.33 -27.55
CA LEU A 39 6.64 -9.52 -26.28
C LEU A 39 5.11 -9.55 -26.48
N PRO A 40 4.41 -10.61 -26.01
CA PRO A 40 2.95 -10.65 -25.96
C PRO A 40 2.37 -9.49 -25.15
N GLN A 41 1.10 -9.15 -25.43
CA GLN A 41 0.42 -8.04 -24.76
C GLN A 41 0.26 -8.27 -23.25
N GLU A 42 0.04 -9.51 -22.84
CA GLU A 42 -0.12 -9.91 -21.43
C GLU A 42 1.15 -9.61 -20.64
N ILE A 43 2.31 -9.83 -21.26
CA ILE A 43 3.61 -9.55 -20.64
C ILE A 43 3.88 -8.03 -20.65
N CYS A 44 3.62 -7.34 -21.76
CA CYS A 44 3.88 -5.91 -21.87
C CYS A 44 3.07 -5.09 -20.86
N ASN A 45 1.77 -5.37 -20.72
CA ASN A 45 0.90 -4.66 -19.80
C ASN A 45 1.33 -4.89 -18.34
N VAL A 46 1.63 -6.13 -17.95
CA VAL A 46 2.08 -6.47 -16.58
C VAL A 46 3.44 -5.85 -16.25
N ILE A 47 4.37 -5.79 -17.22
CA ILE A 47 5.66 -5.12 -17.01
C ILE A 47 5.48 -3.61 -16.76
N LEU A 48 4.60 -2.95 -17.52
CA LEU A 48 4.32 -1.53 -17.34
C LEU A 48 3.67 -1.25 -15.97
N GLU A 49 2.69 -2.06 -15.57
CA GLU A 49 2.02 -1.97 -14.26
C GLU A 49 3.01 -2.11 -13.09
N ILE A 50 3.86 -3.15 -13.11
CA ILE A 50 4.85 -3.41 -12.04
C ILE A 50 5.92 -2.31 -11.97
N TYR A 51 6.20 -1.61 -13.06
CA TYR A 51 7.23 -0.58 -13.09
C TYR A 51 6.95 0.54 -12.10
N GLY A 52 5.70 1.03 -12.05
CA GLY A 52 5.26 2.07 -11.11
C GLY A 52 5.36 1.60 -9.67
N GLU A 53 4.90 0.38 -9.37
CA GLU A 53 4.96 -0.20 -8.02
C GLU A 53 6.39 -0.37 -7.50
N THR A 54 7.29 -0.88 -8.34
CA THR A 54 8.63 -1.30 -7.90
C THR A 54 9.57 -0.12 -7.69
N ASN A 55 9.35 0.99 -8.39
CA ASN A 55 10.26 2.13 -8.41
C ASN A 55 9.71 3.38 -7.72
N CYS A 56 8.56 3.34 -7.06
CA CYS A 56 7.86 4.52 -6.51
C CYS A 56 8.73 5.48 -5.67
N TYR A 57 9.79 4.99 -5.02
CA TYR A 57 10.72 5.80 -4.22
C TYR A 57 11.96 6.35 -4.97
N ASP A 58 12.15 5.99 -6.24
CA ASP A 58 13.31 6.36 -7.08
C ASP A 58 12.88 6.57 -8.55
N LEU A 59 11.70 7.16 -8.75
CA LEU A 59 11.20 7.53 -10.07
C LEU A 59 11.90 8.80 -10.56
N ASN A 60 12.45 8.75 -11.77
CA ASN A 60 12.88 9.94 -12.50
C ASN A 60 12.65 9.77 -14.01
N GLU A 61 12.54 10.90 -14.70
CA GLU A 61 12.24 10.95 -16.14
C GLU A 61 13.24 10.13 -16.99
N LYS A 62 14.54 10.17 -16.66
CA LYS A 62 15.57 9.46 -17.44
C LYS A 62 15.40 7.94 -17.37
N LYS A 63 15.12 7.41 -16.18
CA LYS A 63 14.83 5.98 -15.99
C LYS A 63 13.56 5.57 -16.72
N LEU A 64 12.51 6.39 -16.61
CA LEU A 64 11.25 6.15 -17.28
C LEU A 64 11.39 6.16 -18.80
N HIS A 65 12.12 7.14 -19.37
CA HIS A 65 12.43 7.19 -20.80
C HIS A 65 13.14 5.91 -21.26
N LYS A 66 14.21 5.51 -20.55
CA LYS A 66 14.96 4.29 -20.86
C LYS A 66 14.05 3.07 -20.85
N PHE A 67 13.15 2.97 -19.87
CA PHE A 67 12.18 1.89 -19.76
C PHE A 67 11.16 1.89 -20.91
N LEU A 68 10.45 3.00 -21.13
CA LEU A 68 9.41 3.11 -22.15
C LEU A 68 9.96 2.95 -23.58
N SER A 69 11.20 3.39 -23.83
CA SER A 69 11.86 3.27 -25.14
C SER A 69 12.09 1.82 -25.60
N GLN A 70 12.01 0.85 -24.67
CA GLN A 70 12.11 -0.57 -25.02
C GLN A 70 10.87 -1.10 -25.74
N PHE A 71 9.73 -0.45 -25.57
CA PHE A 71 8.47 -0.85 -26.20
C PHE A 71 8.35 -0.26 -27.61
N LYS A 72 8.90 -0.97 -28.60
CA LYS A 72 8.86 -0.61 -30.03
C LYS A 72 7.58 -1.10 -30.71
N LYS A 73 7.07 -0.32 -31.67
CA LYS A 73 5.91 -0.64 -32.52
C LYS A 73 5.98 -1.99 -33.24
N SER A 74 7.19 -2.47 -33.56
CA SER A 74 7.41 -3.72 -34.30
C SER A 74 7.46 -4.96 -33.42
N SER A 75 7.76 -4.83 -32.12
CA SER A 75 8.10 -5.96 -31.25
C SER A 75 7.32 -5.99 -29.93
N SER A 76 6.51 -4.98 -29.65
CA SER A 76 5.72 -4.93 -28.41
C SER A 76 4.30 -4.47 -28.70
N ARG A 77 3.37 -4.96 -27.88
CA ARG A 77 1.94 -4.71 -28.02
C ARG A 77 1.35 -4.29 -26.69
N ILE A 78 1.39 -2.99 -26.39
CA ILE A 78 0.70 -2.46 -25.21
C ILE A 78 -0.73 -2.12 -25.58
N THR A 79 -1.68 -2.66 -24.82
CA THR A 79 -3.11 -2.33 -24.95
C THR A 79 -3.61 -1.48 -23.80
N VAL A 80 -2.90 -1.48 -22.67
CA VAL A 80 -3.22 -0.69 -21.47
C VAL A 80 -2.00 0.12 -21.07
N GLY A 81 -2.07 1.44 -21.25
CA GLY A 81 -1.02 2.38 -20.85
C GLY A 81 -1.35 2.96 -19.48
N LEU A 82 -0.96 2.25 -18.42
CA LEU A 82 -1.05 2.72 -17.04
C LEU A 82 0.18 3.57 -16.74
N LEU A 83 0.02 4.89 -16.78
CA LEU A 83 1.11 5.85 -16.59
C LEU A 83 0.93 6.71 -15.32
N SER A 84 -0.07 6.38 -14.50
CA SER A 84 -0.39 7.10 -13.27
C SER A 84 0.80 7.21 -12.32
N ASP A 85 0.94 8.35 -11.65
CA ASP A 85 2.03 8.69 -10.72
C ASP A 85 3.46 8.68 -11.31
N LEU A 86 3.62 8.39 -12.60
CA LEU A 86 4.91 8.39 -13.25
C LEU A 86 5.32 9.82 -13.67
N PRO A 87 6.63 10.15 -13.64
CA PRO A 87 7.13 11.46 -14.07
C PRO A 87 7.14 11.60 -15.61
N VAL A 88 5.98 11.40 -16.25
CA VAL A 88 5.81 11.48 -17.71
C VAL A 88 5.76 12.94 -18.14
N THR A 89 6.60 13.31 -19.09
CA THR A 89 6.55 14.62 -19.77
C THR A 89 5.81 14.50 -21.10
N ASP A 90 5.36 15.62 -21.68
CA ASP A 90 4.69 15.64 -22.99
C ASP A 90 5.48 14.85 -24.06
N TYR A 91 6.80 15.04 -24.09
CA TYR A 91 7.71 14.34 -25.02
C TYR A 91 7.69 12.81 -24.83
N LEU A 92 7.75 12.34 -23.58
CA LEU A 92 7.73 10.91 -23.29
C LEU A 92 6.40 10.28 -23.66
N LEU A 93 5.30 10.96 -23.36
CA LEU A 93 3.97 10.49 -23.72
C LEU A 93 3.80 10.46 -25.24
N GLU A 94 4.20 11.51 -25.95
CA GLU A 94 4.14 11.56 -27.41
C GLU A 94 4.95 10.43 -28.06
N MET A 95 6.17 10.18 -27.56
CA MET A 95 7.01 9.07 -27.99
C MET A 95 6.30 7.73 -27.77
N PHE A 96 5.76 7.51 -26.57
CA PHE A 96 5.04 6.28 -26.21
C PHE A 96 3.80 6.06 -27.08
N LEU A 97 2.97 7.09 -27.25
CA LEU A 97 1.77 7.05 -28.08
C LEU A 97 2.14 6.73 -29.55
N LYS A 98 3.17 7.36 -30.13
CA LYS A 98 3.62 7.04 -31.51
C LYS A 98 4.00 5.57 -31.70
N GLN A 99 4.55 4.93 -30.67
CA GLN A 99 4.89 3.50 -30.72
C GLN A 99 3.66 2.60 -30.56
N GLN A 100 2.70 2.98 -29.71
CA GLN A 100 1.64 2.08 -29.23
C GLN A 100 0.22 2.40 -29.76
N ALA A 101 0.00 3.55 -30.41
CA ALA A 101 -1.33 4.04 -30.81
C ALA A 101 -2.14 3.10 -31.71
N LYS A 102 -1.51 2.11 -32.37
CA LYS A 102 -2.22 1.08 -33.15
C LYS A 102 -2.97 0.06 -32.29
N ASN A 103 -2.55 -0.14 -31.04
CA ASN A 103 -3.04 -1.20 -30.16
C ASN A 103 -3.60 -0.67 -28.84
N LEU A 104 -3.23 0.56 -28.45
CA LEU A 104 -3.56 1.13 -27.15
C LEU A 104 -5.08 1.38 -27.03
N GLN A 105 -5.72 0.65 -26.11
CA GLN A 105 -7.17 0.70 -25.85
C GLN A 105 -7.50 1.53 -24.61
N VAL A 106 -6.59 1.56 -23.64
CA VAL A 106 -6.74 2.30 -22.39
C VAL A 106 -5.51 3.18 -22.21
N LEU A 107 -5.72 4.45 -21.94
CA LEU A 107 -4.69 5.38 -21.50
C LEU A 107 -5.12 5.99 -20.16
N GLU A 108 -4.26 5.82 -19.16
CA GLU A 108 -4.45 6.38 -17.83
C GLU A 108 -3.24 7.25 -17.49
N ILE A 109 -3.52 8.53 -17.28
CA ILE A 109 -2.53 9.57 -16.96
C ILE A 109 -2.98 10.29 -15.69
N ASP A 110 -3.31 9.52 -14.65
CA ASP A 110 -3.70 10.07 -13.35
C ASP A 110 -2.47 10.64 -12.62
N ASP A 111 -2.66 11.75 -11.92
CA ASP A 111 -1.61 12.48 -11.16
C ASP A 111 -0.26 12.70 -11.88
N CYS A 112 -0.29 12.82 -13.22
CA CYS A 112 0.87 13.09 -14.07
C CYS A 112 1.13 14.60 -14.17
N THR A 113 1.73 15.15 -13.12
CA THR A 113 1.92 16.61 -12.93
C THR A 113 2.82 17.33 -13.96
N ASN A 114 3.62 16.60 -14.74
CA ASN A 114 4.52 17.17 -15.75
C ASN A 114 3.91 17.26 -17.16
N LEU A 115 2.64 16.86 -17.33
CA LEU A 115 1.92 16.96 -18.61
C LEU A 115 1.28 18.35 -18.74
N THR A 116 1.25 18.86 -19.96
CA THR A 116 0.69 20.18 -20.31
C THR A 116 -0.38 20.04 -21.39
N PRO A 117 -1.07 21.13 -21.80
CA PRO A 117 -2.03 21.08 -22.92
C PRO A 117 -1.46 20.55 -24.25
N ASN A 118 -0.14 20.50 -24.45
CA ASN A 118 0.47 19.84 -25.60
C ASN A 118 0.14 18.33 -25.65
N THR A 119 -0.04 17.69 -24.50
CA THR A 119 -0.47 16.30 -24.40
C THR A 119 -1.83 16.07 -25.06
N LEU A 120 -2.80 16.95 -24.82
CA LEU A 120 -4.12 16.84 -25.46
C LEU A 120 -4.00 16.94 -26.99
N THR A 121 -3.15 17.85 -27.47
CA THR A 121 -2.84 17.99 -28.90
C THR A 121 -2.24 16.70 -29.48
N ALA A 122 -1.32 16.06 -28.75
CA ALA A 122 -0.73 14.79 -29.13
C ALA A 122 -1.78 13.66 -29.19
N ILE A 123 -2.65 13.54 -28.18
CA ILE A 123 -3.74 12.57 -28.14
C ILE A 123 -4.68 12.78 -29.34
N ASN A 124 -5.10 14.01 -29.60
CA ASN A 124 -6.01 14.33 -30.70
C ASN A 124 -5.42 14.04 -32.08
N THR A 125 -4.09 14.16 -32.22
CA THR A 125 -3.40 13.98 -33.49
C THR A 125 -3.01 12.51 -33.72
N ILE A 126 -2.22 11.93 -32.81
CA ILE A 126 -1.57 10.61 -33.02
C ILE A 126 -2.60 9.50 -33.20
N PHE A 127 -3.68 9.51 -32.43
CA PHE A 127 -4.70 8.47 -32.49
C PHE A 127 -5.59 8.56 -33.74
N THR A 128 -5.56 9.70 -34.43
CA THR A 128 -6.36 9.93 -35.65
C THR A 128 -5.50 9.98 -36.91
N GLU A 129 -4.17 9.88 -36.77
CA GLU A 129 -3.23 9.74 -37.89
C GLU A 129 -3.53 8.48 -38.73
N ILE A 130 -3.72 8.71 -40.02
CA ILE A 130 -3.93 7.64 -41.00
C ILE A 130 -2.59 6.96 -41.29
N ASN A 131 -2.46 5.71 -40.85
CA ASN A 131 -1.22 4.94 -40.98
C ASN A 131 -1.41 3.61 -41.74
N ASP A 132 -2.64 3.23 -42.07
CA ASP A 132 -2.99 2.08 -42.92
C ASP A 132 -4.27 2.40 -43.68
N ILE A 133 -4.14 2.64 -44.99
CA ILE A 133 -5.25 3.04 -45.87
C ILE A 133 -6.39 2.00 -45.91
N ARG A 134 -6.07 0.72 -45.68
CA ARG A 134 -7.04 -0.39 -45.67
C ARG A 134 -8.00 -0.34 -44.49
N LYS A 135 -7.65 0.43 -43.44
CA LYS A 135 -8.43 0.60 -42.21
C LYS A 135 -8.99 2.03 -42.08
N MET A 136 -8.88 2.82 -43.14
CA MET A 136 -9.36 4.19 -43.18
C MET A 136 -10.88 4.20 -43.32
N THR A 137 -11.52 5.06 -42.53
CA THR A 137 -12.88 5.52 -42.76
C THR A 137 -12.83 6.84 -43.52
N ARG A 138 -13.64 6.97 -44.56
CA ARG A 138 -13.70 8.18 -45.38
C ARG A 138 -15.12 8.65 -45.53
N ILE A 139 -15.37 9.90 -45.15
CA ILE A 139 -16.66 10.55 -45.27
C ILE A 139 -16.56 11.65 -46.30
N VAL A 140 -17.51 11.68 -47.24
CA VAL A 140 -17.61 12.70 -48.28
C VAL A 140 -18.98 13.32 -48.17
N LYS A 141 -19.03 14.59 -47.75
CA LYS A 141 -20.24 15.38 -47.68
C LYS A 141 -20.31 16.30 -48.89
N ILE A 142 -21.41 16.25 -49.62
CA ILE A 142 -21.67 17.01 -50.82
C ILE A 142 -22.89 17.88 -50.55
N THR A 143 -22.70 19.20 -50.57
CA THR A 143 -23.77 20.19 -50.46
C THR A 143 -23.97 20.85 -51.81
N GLU A 144 -25.13 20.66 -52.41
CA GLU A 144 -25.54 21.30 -53.67
C GLU A 144 -26.54 22.42 -53.37
N ARG A 145 -26.22 23.65 -53.79
CA ARG A 145 -27.08 24.82 -53.69
C ARG A 145 -27.38 25.35 -55.09
N ASP A 146 -28.65 25.52 -55.40
CA ASP A 146 -29.07 26.23 -56.62
C ASP A 146 -29.13 27.73 -56.29
N ASN A 147 -28.35 28.59 -56.96
CA ASN A 147 -28.34 30.01 -56.61
C ASN A 147 -29.67 30.73 -56.88
N ASP A 148 -30.58 30.11 -57.64
CA ASP A 148 -31.92 30.64 -57.90
C ASP A 148 -32.99 30.10 -56.92
N LYS A 149 -32.66 29.14 -56.04
CA LYS A 149 -33.56 28.56 -55.02
C LYS A 149 -32.91 28.56 -53.63
N CYS A 150 -33.62 28.98 -52.58
CA CYS A 150 -33.09 28.96 -51.21
C CYS A 150 -32.85 27.55 -50.62
N GLU A 151 -32.94 26.47 -51.40
CA GLU A 151 -32.84 25.09 -50.91
C GLU A 151 -31.46 24.48 -51.24
N ALA A 152 -30.82 23.89 -50.24
CA ALA A 152 -29.57 23.14 -50.38
C ALA A 152 -29.82 21.64 -50.16
N LYS A 153 -29.37 20.81 -51.09
CA LYS A 153 -29.42 19.35 -50.98
C LYS A 153 -28.09 18.83 -50.43
N VAL A 154 -28.14 18.07 -49.34
CA VAL A 154 -26.96 17.47 -48.71
C VAL A 154 -26.95 15.96 -48.93
N MET A 155 -25.84 15.45 -49.43
CA MET A 155 -25.55 14.02 -49.57
C MET A 155 -24.29 13.70 -48.77
N THR A 156 -24.30 12.61 -48.02
CA THR A 156 -23.12 12.10 -47.30
C THR A 156 -22.82 10.69 -47.76
N LYS A 157 -21.58 10.41 -48.15
CA LYS A 157 -21.08 9.07 -48.44
C LYS A 157 -20.01 8.67 -47.43
N CYS A 158 -20.07 7.47 -46.87
CA CYS A 158 -19.09 6.95 -45.93
C CYS A 158 -18.52 5.64 -46.46
N TYR A 159 -17.21 5.54 -46.64
CA TYR A 159 -16.49 4.29 -46.91
C TYR A 159 -15.88 3.78 -45.60
N GLU A 160 -16.23 2.58 -45.16
CA GLU A 160 -15.63 1.88 -44.01
C GLU A 160 -15.55 0.37 -44.30
N ASN A 161 -14.38 -0.24 -44.10
CA ASN A 161 -14.16 -1.70 -44.25
C ASN A 161 -14.70 -2.31 -45.55
N GLY A 162 -14.59 -1.59 -46.67
CA GLY A 162 -15.05 -2.04 -47.97
C GLY A 162 -16.56 -1.88 -48.21
N VAL A 163 -17.26 -1.15 -47.36
CA VAL A 163 -18.67 -0.80 -47.52
C VAL A 163 -18.79 0.71 -47.72
N ILE A 164 -19.61 1.13 -48.69
CA ILE A 164 -20.00 2.52 -48.92
C ILE A 164 -21.45 2.70 -48.50
N THR A 165 -21.69 3.53 -47.49
CA THR A 165 -23.03 3.98 -47.08
C THR A 165 -23.29 5.36 -47.66
N THR A 166 -24.41 5.56 -48.35
CA THR A 166 -24.84 6.86 -48.89
C THR A 166 -26.13 7.29 -48.19
N SER A 167 -26.13 8.51 -47.65
CA SER A 167 -27.28 9.16 -47.02
C SER A 167 -27.65 10.43 -47.78
N ILE A 168 -28.91 10.55 -48.20
CA ILE A 168 -29.48 11.74 -48.84
C ILE A 168 -30.81 12.04 -48.15
N CYS A 169 -30.91 13.16 -47.46
CA CYS A 169 -32.06 13.46 -46.59
C CYS A 169 -32.35 12.25 -45.66
N ASP A 170 -33.58 11.71 -45.67
CA ASP A 170 -33.97 10.56 -44.83
C ASP A 170 -33.67 9.18 -45.47
N THR A 171 -33.08 9.13 -46.67
CA THR A 171 -32.84 7.89 -47.40
C THR A 171 -31.39 7.40 -47.26
N HIS A 172 -31.22 6.10 -46.98
CA HIS A 172 -29.93 5.45 -46.73
C HIS A 172 -29.77 4.22 -47.65
N SER A 173 -28.59 4.04 -48.24
CA SER A 173 -28.25 2.87 -49.06
C SER A 173 -26.82 2.41 -48.80
N GLU A 174 -26.58 1.09 -48.82
CA GLU A 174 -25.26 0.49 -48.62
C GLU A 174 -24.81 -0.31 -49.84
N GLN A 175 -23.51 -0.22 -50.16
CA GLN A 175 -22.88 -0.95 -51.26
C GLN A 175 -21.56 -1.55 -50.79
N ASN A 176 -21.37 -2.87 -50.94
CA ASN A 176 -20.09 -3.51 -50.70
C ASN A 176 -19.20 -3.42 -51.94
N VAL A 177 -18.01 -2.83 -51.78
CA VAL A 177 -17.02 -2.58 -52.84
C VAL A 177 -15.70 -3.31 -52.58
N GLY A 178 -15.60 -4.10 -51.51
CA GLY A 178 -14.36 -4.76 -51.08
C GLY A 178 -13.33 -3.79 -50.50
N ILE A 179 -12.26 -4.32 -49.90
CA ILE A 179 -11.19 -3.48 -49.33
C ILE A 179 -10.35 -2.89 -50.47
N LEU A 180 -10.37 -1.57 -50.59
CA LEU A 180 -9.65 -0.83 -51.61
C LEU A 180 -8.26 -0.39 -51.10
N GLU A 181 -7.25 -0.48 -51.96
CA GLU A 181 -5.83 -0.33 -51.56
C GLU A 181 -5.26 1.08 -51.71
N ASN A 182 -5.99 2.00 -52.35
CA ASN A 182 -5.53 3.36 -52.58
C ASN A 182 -6.69 4.36 -52.66
N ASP A 183 -6.34 5.65 -52.54
CA ASP A 183 -7.31 6.74 -52.50
C ASP A 183 -8.17 6.84 -53.76
N HIS A 184 -7.56 6.62 -54.93
CA HIS A 184 -8.22 6.73 -56.22
C HIS A 184 -9.39 5.73 -56.31
N ALA A 185 -9.14 4.47 -55.98
CA ALA A 185 -10.17 3.43 -56.00
C ALA A 185 -11.32 3.76 -55.03
N ILE A 186 -11.01 4.28 -53.84
CA ILE A 186 -12.04 4.67 -52.87
C ILE A 186 -12.90 5.82 -53.41
N TYR A 187 -12.29 6.85 -53.99
CA TYR A 187 -13.03 7.99 -54.56
C TYR A 187 -13.85 7.62 -55.80
N GLU A 188 -13.35 6.72 -56.63
CA GLU A 188 -14.08 6.15 -57.77
C GLU A 188 -15.31 5.40 -57.31
N ALA A 189 -15.15 4.50 -56.34
CA ALA A 189 -16.25 3.75 -55.75
C ALA A 189 -17.28 4.67 -55.06
N MET A 190 -16.84 5.79 -54.49
CA MET A 190 -17.73 6.82 -53.93
C MET A 190 -18.39 7.71 -55.01
N GLY A 191 -18.12 7.50 -56.30
CA GLY A 191 -18.75 8.23 -57.41
C GLY A 191 -18.36 9.70 -57.49
N LEU A 192 -17.20 10.09 -56.94
CA LEU A 192 -16.73 11.48 -56.96
C LEU A 192 -16.21 11.91 -58.33
N PHE A 193 -15.80 10.95 -59.16
CA PHE A 193 -15.30 11.24 -60.51
C PHE A 193 -16.43 11.46 -61.51
N ASP A 194 -17.56 10.78 -61.37
CA ASP A 194 -18.68 10.90 -62.29
C ASP A 194 -19.18 12.35 -62.39
N ASP A 195 -19.34 13.05 -61.27
CA ASP A 195 -19.82 14.43 -61.26
C ASP A 195 -18.86 15.45 -61.92
N ILE A 196 -17.56 15.16 -61.97
CA ILE A 196 -16.53 16.05 -62.54
C ILE A 196 -16.19 15.68 -63.99
N TYR A 197 -16.32 14.40 -64.35
CA TYR A 197 -16.14 13.90 -65.71
C TYR A 197 -17.39 14.05 -66.59
N ILE A 198 -18.58 14.25 -66.00
CA ILE A 198 -19.78 14.63 -66.74
C ILE A 198 -19.54 16.00 -67.42
N LYS A 199 -19.25 15.90 -68.71
CA LYS A 199 -19.10 16.97 -69.73
C LYS A 199 -17.81 17.81 -69.64
N LYS A 200 -16.70 17.19 -70.03
CA LYS A 200 -15.57 17.88 -70.71
C LYS A 200 -16.00 18.70 -71.95
N SER A 201 -17.26 18.62 -72.38
CA SER A 201 -17.79 19.29 -73.57
C SER A 201 -18.56 20.61 -73.35
N VAL A 202 -18.93 21.05 -72.12
CA VAL A 202 -19.84 22.23 -71.96
C VAL A 202 -19.53 23.21 -70.80
N MET A 203 -18.53 22.98 -69.93
CA MET A 203 -18.39 23.81 -68.70
C MET A 203 -17.44 25.02 -68.85
N ARG A 204 -17.94 26.25 -68.61
CA ARG A 204 -17.09 27.44 -68.30
C ARG A 204 -16.87 27.53 -66.78
N ARG A 205 -15.64 27.31 -66.31
CA ARG A 205 -15.25 27.45 -64.89
C ARG A 205 -14.90 28.91 -64.57
N ARG A 206 -15.44 29.47 -63.48
CA ARG A 206 -14.92 30.70 -62.83
C ARG A 206 -14.40 30.32 -61.45
N LEU A 207 -13.18 30.75 -61.15
CA LEU A 207 -12.43 30.41 -59.93
C LEU A 207 -12.60 31.53 -58.89
N ASP A 208 -12.67 31.11 -57.63
CA ASP A 208 -12.55 31.97 -56.45
C ASP A 208 -11.17 31.72 -55.84
N GLU A 209 -10.40 32.76 -55.51
CA GLU A 209 -8.96 32.66 -55.19
C GLU A 209 -8.66 31.85 -53.92
N ASN A 210 -9.67 31.61 -53.07
CA ASN A 210 -9.54 30.89 -51.81
C ASN A 210 -9.69 29.35 -51.93
N PHE A 211 -10.04 28.80 -53.08
CA PHE A 211 -10.26 27.35 -53.26
C PHE A 211 -9.26 26.74 -54.26
N LYS A 212 -8.54 25.68 -53.85
CA LYS A 212 -7.56 24.99 -54.73
C LYS A 212 -8.26 24.10 -55.76
N PRO A 213 -7.94 24.22 -57.08
CA PRO A 213 -8.39 23.26 -58.07
C PRO A 213 -7.65 21.92 -57.92
N ILE A 214 -8.36 20.80 -58.09
CA ILE A 214 -7.70 19.49 -58.27
C ILE A 214 -7.16 19.44 -59.71
N SER A 215 -5.95 19.95 -59.91
CA SER A 215 -5.21 19.76 -61.16
C SER A 215 -4.74 18.32 -61.19
N THR A 216 -5.50 17.46 -61.88
CA THR A 216 -5.32 16.00 -61.98
C THR A 216 -5.44 15.24 -60.64
N PHE A 217 -6.44 14.36 -60.53
CA PHE A 217 -6.66 13.47 -59.37
C PHE A 217 -5.56 12.41 -59.15
N SER A 218 -4.37 12.61 -59.71
CA SER A 218 -3.16 11.83 -59.42
C SER A 218 -2.50 12.25 -58.10
N GLU A 219 -2.87 13.40 -57.52
CA GLU A 219 -2.41 13.78 -56.19
C GLU A 219 -3.31 13.19 -55.09
N PRO A 220 -2.75 12.57 -54.03
CA PRO A 220 -3.53 12.05 -52.91
C PRO A 220 -4.24 13.19 -52.18
N ILE A 221 -5.56 13.08 -52.04
CA ILE A 221 -6.41 14.01 -51.28
C ILE A 221 -6.05 13.85 -49.79
N LYS A 222 -5.63 14.95 -49.15
CA LYS A 222 -5.22 14.96 -47.74
C LYS A 222 -6.43 14.88 -46.80
N PRO A 223 -6.23 14.52 -45.51
CA PRO A 223 -7.30 14.59 -44.51
C PRO A 223 -7.90 16.00 -44.44
N ASN A 224 -9.23 16.08 -44.29
CA ASN A 224 -10.01 17.31 -44.09
C ASN A 224 -9.83 18.33 -45.23
N GLN A 225 -10.18 17.93 -46.46
CA GLN A 225 -10.13 18.80 -47.62
C GLN A 225 -11.53 19.25 -48.06
N GLN A 226 -11.67 20.54 -48.33
CA GLN A 226 -12.88 21.13 -48.87
C GLN A 226 -12.63 21.63 -50.29
N PHE A 227 -13.54 21.31 -51.19
CA PHE A 227 -13.54 21.74 -52.57
C PHE A 227 -14.85 22.43 -52.87
N ARG A 228 -14.77 23.53 -53.61
CA ARG A 228 -15.94 24.27 -54.09
C ARG A 228 -15.95 24.25 -55.60
N LEU A 229 -17.00 23.70 -56.17
CA LEU A 229 -17.23 23.65 -57.60
C LEU A 229 -18.46 24.49 -57.93
N ILE A 230 -18.30 25.51 -58.77
CA ILE A 230 -19.42 26.30 -59.30
C ILE A 230 -19.63 25.91 -60.76
N VAL A 231 -20.81 25.41 -61.05
CA VAL A 231 -21.24 24.97 -62.38
C VAL A 231 -22.22 25.99 -62.96
N CYS A 232 -21.93 26.49 -64.16
CA CYS A 232 -22.84 27.34 -64.92
C CYS A 232 -23.46 26.50 -66.07
N GLY A 233 -24.76 26.25 -66.01
CA GLY A 233 -25.48 25.52 -67.06
C GLY A 233 -25.78 26.38 -68.30
N GLU A 234 -26.10 25.73 -69.43
CA GLU A 234 -26.64 26.41 -70.62
C GLU A 234 -27.97 27.08 -70.24
N GLY A 235 -27.97 28.42 -70.19
CA GLY A 235 -29.09 29.25 -69.72
C GLY A 235 -28.76 30.19 -68.56
N GLY A 236 -27.54 30.19 -68.02
CA GLY A 236 -27.08 31.16 -67.01
C GLY A 236 -27.36 30.79 -65.55
N LYS A 237 -28.03 29.66 -65.30
CA LYS A 237 -28.23 29.09 -63.96
C LYS A 237 -26.91 28.67 -63.33
N LYS A 238 -26.67 29.08 -62.09
CA LYS A 238 -25.47 28.75 -61.32
C LYS A 238 -25.81 27.77 -60.22
N THR A 239 -25.30 26.55 -60.30
CA THR A 239 -25.33 25.60 -59.19
C THR A 239 -23.97 25.58 -58.50
N GLU A 240 -23.99 25.69 -57.18
CA GLU A 240 -22.83 25.60 -56.31
C GLU A 240 -22.81 24.23 -55.67
N LYS A 241 -21.67 23.54 -55.75
CA LYS A 241 -21.46 22.23 -55.11
C LYS A 241 -20.22 22.32 -54.23
N ILE A 242 -20.40 22.15 -52.93
CA ILE A 242 -19.33 22.11 -51.95
C ILE A 242 -19.14 20.65 -51.54
N THR A 243 -17.92 20.14 -51.71
CA THR A 243 -17.55 18.78 -51.32
C THR A 243 -16.52 18.84 -50.20
N GLU A 244 -16.86 18.26 -49.07
CA GLU A 244 -16.00 18.11 -47.90
C GLU A 244 -15.61 16.65 -47.76
N ILE A 245 -14.31 16.40 -47.64
CA ILE A 245 -13.75 15.06 -47.51
C ILE A 245 -13.04 14.96 -46.18
N TYR A 246 -13.57 14.11 -45.32
CA TYR A 246 -12.98 13.73 -44.05
C TYR A 246 -12.41 12.33 -44.19
N SER A 247 -11.16 12.13 -43.74
CA SER A 247 -10.51 10.83 -43.76
C SER A 247 -9.82 10.64 -42.43
N PHE A 248 -10.11 9.52 -41.78
CA PHE A 248 -9.56 9.19 -40.47
C PHE A 248 -9.42 7.67 -40.36
N GLN A 249 -8.52 7.21 -39.49
CA GLN A 249 -8.46 5.81 -39.12
C GLN A 249 -9.21 5.64 -37.80
N LYS A 250 -10.02 4.59 -37.68
CA LYS A 250 -10.74 4.31 -36.44
C LYS A 250 -9.75 4.14 -35.28
N CYS A 251 -9.86 5.00 -34.29
CA CYS A 251 -9.00 5.01 -33.11
C CYS A 251 -9.25 3.75 -32.26
N PRO A 252 -8.21 3.01 -31.84
CA PRO A 252 -8.37 1.86 -30.94
C PRO A 252 -8.60 2.26 -29.49
N LEU A 253 -8.32 3.51 -29.11
CA LEU A 253 -8.52 4.02 -27.76
C LEU A 253 -10.01 4.03 -27.42
N GLN A 254 -10.37 3.29 -26.37
CA GLN A 254 -11.73 3.16 -25.87
C GLN A 254 -11.89 3.76 -24.47
N SER A 255 -10.81 3.90 -23.70
CA SER A 255 -10.82 4.47 -22.36
C SER A 255 -9.72 5.51 -22.21
N LEU A 256 -10.10 6.71 -21.79
CA LEU A 256 -9.18 7.78 -21.42
C LEU A 256 -9.47 8.22 -19.99
N ILE A 257 -8.45 8.22 -19.15
CA ILE A 257 -8.53 8.63 -17.75
C ILE A 257 -7.51 9.74 -17.52
N ILE A 258 -8.01 10.90 -17.09
CA ILE A 258 -7.25 12.12 -16.84
C ILE A 258 -7.46 12.49 -15.38
N GLY A 259 -6.35 12.48 -14.63
CA GLY A 259 -6.32 12.77 -13.20
C GLY A 259 -6.49 14.23 -12.82
N ARG A 260 -6.74 14.45 -11.52
CA ARG A 260 -6.92 15.80 -10.96
C ARG A 260 -5.67 16.66 -11.07
N SER A 261 -4.50 16.06 -10.91
CA SER A 261 -3.22 16.80 -10.97
C SER A 261 -2.64 16.87 -12.39
N THR A 262 -3.37 16.36 -13.40
CA THR A 262 -2.94 16.30 -14.81
C THR A 262 -3.56 17.45 -15.60
N GLN A 263 -2.85 18.56 -15.72
CA GLN A 263 -3.34 19.78 -16.37
C GLN A 263 -3.13 19.78 -17.89
N ILE A 264 -3.93 18.96 -18.60
CA ILE A 264 -3.89 18.88 -20.07
C ILE A 264 -5.05 19.61 -20.75
N LEU A 265 -6.08 19.99 -20.00
CA LEU A 265 -7.18 20.81 -20.48
C LEU A 265 -6.79 22.28 -20.31
N PRO A 266 -7.17 23.18 -21.24
CA PRO A 266 -6.90 24.61 -21.07
C PRO A 266 -7.61 25.16 -19.82
N ASP A 267 -7.14 26.28 -19.27
CA ASP A 267 -7.75 26.93 -18.10
C ASP A 267 -9.02 27.75 -18.43
N ASN A 268 -9.12 28.21 -19.68
CA ASN A 268 -10.28 28.94 -20.16
C ASN A 268 -10.63 28.57 -21.60
N ILE A 269 -11.92 28.50 -21.90
CA ILE A 269 -12.47 28.25 -23.24
C ILE A 269 -13.38 29.42 -23.57
N THR A 270 -13.08 30.14 -24.64
CA THR A 270 -13.98 31.14 -25.22
C THR A 270 -14.88 30.46 -26.24
N LYS A 271 -16.19 30.64 -26.10
CA LYS A 271 -17.19 30.07 -27.00
C LYS A 271 -17.31 30.98 -28.24
N ASP A 272 -16.24 31.06 -29.03
CA ASP A 272 -16.19 31.93 -30.21
C ASP A 272 -16.72 31.23 -31.48
N ASP A 273 -16.80 29.89 -31.49
CA ASP A 273 -17.35 29.06 -32.58
C ASP A 273 -18.26 27.94 -32.03
N ASP A 274 -19.37 27.67 -32.73
CA ASP A 274 -20.36 26.64 -32.36
C ASP A 274 -19.82 25.18 -32.47
N ASP A 275 -18.67 24.98 -33.12
CA ASP A 275 -18.06 23.67 -33.40
C ASP A 275 -16.70 23.44 -32.68
N PHE A 276 -16.37 24.21 -31.64
CA PHE A 276 -15.13 24.03 -30.89
C PHE A 276 -15.18 22.81 -29.95
N TYR A 277 -14.36 21.79 -30.23
CA TYR A 277 -14.20 20.60 -29.40
C TYR A 277 -12.77 20.45 -28.86
N LEU A 278 -12.65 20.10 -27.57
CA LEU A 278 -11.36 19.80 -26.92
C LEU A 278 -10.79 18.45 -27.35
N PHE A 279 -11.66 17.47 -27.59
CA PHE A 279 -11.28 16.16 -28.10
C PHE A 279 -11.53 16.09 -29.59
N ASN A 280 -10.70 15.31 -30.29
CA ASN A 280 -10.92 15.05 -31.70
C ASN A 280 -12.29 14.36 -31.89
N PRO A 281 -13.16 14.88 -32.78
CA PRO A 281 -14.50 14.32 -33.01
C PRO A 281 -14.52 12.88 -33.54
N HIS A 282 -13.39 12.26 -33.86
CA HIS A 282 -13.31 10.86 -34.28
C HIS A 282 -12.92 9.89 -33.15
N LEU A 283 -12.67 10.39 -31.94
CA LEU A 283 -12.40 9.55 -30.77
C LEU A 283 -13.71 8.90 -30.28
N ALA A 284 -13.86 7.60 -30.58
CA ALA A 284 -15.00 6.80 -30.16
C ALA A 284 -14.79 6.17 -28.77
N LEU A 285 -14.53 7.02 -27.76
CA LEU A 285 -14.34 6.56 -26.39
C LEU A 285 -15.62 5.91 -25.85
N LYS A 286 -15.45 4.80 -25.13
CA LYS A 286 -16.50 4.16 -24.32
C LYS A 286 -16.46 4.60 -22.86
N LYS A 287 -15.27 4.96 -22.38
CA LYS A 287 -15.04 5.45 -21.02
C LYS A 287 -14.21 6.73 -21.08
N LEU A 288 -14.72 7.77 -20.43
CA LEU A 288 -14.00 9.03 -20.23
C LEU A 288 -14.04 9.37 -18.74
N VAL A 289 -12.87 9.59 -18.16
CA VAL A 289 -12.72 10.05 -16.78
C VAL A 289 -11.91 11.32 -16.81
N ILE A 290 -12.46 12.38 -16.23
CA ILE A 290 -11.80 13.66 -16.06
C ILE A 290 -12.02 14.06 -14.61
N HIS A 291 -10.96 14.02 -13.81
CA HIS A 291 -11.03 14.53 -12.45
C HIS A 291 -10.54 15.98 -12.45
N GLY A 292 -11.37 16.91 -11.98
CA GLY A 292 -11.00 18.33 -11.78
C GLY A 292 -10.31 19.04 -12.96
N TRP A 293 -11.07 19.50 -13.97
CA TRP A 293 -10.47 20.12 -15.17
C TRP A 293 -9.93 21.55 -15.01
N THR A 294 -10.46 22.39 -14.10
CA THR A 294 -10.01 23.78 -13.86
C THR A 294 -10.43 24.25 -12.46
N SER A 295 -9.91 25.40 -12.03
CA SER A 295 -10.30 26.06 -10.77
C SER A 295 -11.49 27.02 -10.93
N MET A 296 -11.98 27.26 -12.16
CA MET A 296 -13.01 28.27 -12.47
C MET A 296 -14.25 27.64 -13.10
N GLU A 297 -15.42 28.15 -12.71
CA GLU A 297 -16.70 27.79 -13.32
C GLU A 297 -16.75 28.29 -14.77
N ASN A 298 -16.77 27.37 -15.73
CA ASN A 298 -16.99 27.69 -17.14
C ASN A 298 -17.93 26.65 -17.76
N PRO A 299 -19.20 27.01 -18.01
CA PRO A 299 -20.20 26.10 -18.59
C PRO A 299 -19.85 25.57 -19.99
N ALA A 300 -18.92 26.19 -20.73
CA ALA A 300 -18.55 25.76 -22.07
C ALA A 300 -17.73 24.47 -22.09
N TYR A 301 -17.14 24.04 -20.97
CA TYR A 301 -16.29 22.84 -20.93
C TYR A 301 -17.04 21.57 -21.30
N ILE A 302 -18.23 21.39 -20.75
CA ILE A 302 -18.99 20.16 -21.01
C ILE A 302 -19.42 20.07 -22.48
N ASP A 303 -19.76 21.22 -23.08
CA ASP A 303 -20.10 21.31 -24.51
C ASP A 303 -18.85 21.00 -25.37
N ALA A 304 -17.67 21.52 -25.00
CA ALA A 304 -16.43 21.30 -25.73
C ALA A 304 -15.85 19.88 -25.57
N ILE A 305 -16.14 19.21 -24.46
CA ILE A 305 -15.68 17.82 -24.19
C ILE A 305 -16.55 16.81 -24.96
N ILE A 306 -17.86 17.01 -24.99
CA ILE A 306 -18.80 16.04 -25.55
C ILE A 306 -18.92 16.22 -27.07
N THR A 307 -18.06 15.51 -27.80
CA THR A 307 -18.06 15.49 -29.27
C THR A 307 -19.17 14.60 -29.85
N PRO A 308 -19.58 14.81 -31.12
CA PRO A 308 -20.65 14.03 -31.75
C PRO A 308 -20.41 12.52 -31.76
N GLN A 309 -19.16 12.07 -31.90
CA GLN A 309 -18.85 10.65 -31.89
C GLN A 309 -19.08 9.99 -30.52
N LEU A 310 -18.96 10.76 -29.44
CA LEU A 310 -19.23 10.28 -28.08
C LEU A 310 -20.72 10.02 -27.85
N TYR A 311 -21.62 10.63 -28.62
CA TYR A 311 -23.07 10.47 -28.49
C TYR A 311 -23.46 8.98 -28.58
N THR A 312 -22.85 8.26 -29.52
CA THR A 312 -23.14 6.84 -29.78
C THR A 312 -22.13 5.87 -29.18
N SER A 313 -21.02 6.34 -28.61
CA SER A 313 -19.94 5.47 -28.10
C SER A 313 -19.78 5.49 -26.58
N LEU A 314 -20.02 6.63 -25.93
CA LEU A 314 -19.64 6.85 -24.54
C LEU A 314 -20.64 6.24 -23.57
N GLN A 315 -20.22 5.21 -22.85
CA GLN A 315 -21.05 4.45 -21.91
C GLN A 315 -20.79 4.82 -20.45
N TYR A 316 -19.59 5.32 -20.15
CA TYR A 316 -19.12 5.68 -18.82
C TYR A 316 -18.50 7.08 -18.84
N LEU A 317 -19.04 7.98 -18.02
CA LEU A 317 -18.50 9.32 -17.81
C LEU A 317 -18.30 9.56 -16.31
N ASP A 318 -17.08 9.89 -15.91
CA ASP A 318 -16.75 10.31 -14.55
C ASP A 318 -16.14 11.71 -14.58
N LEU A 319 -16.79 12.64 -13.90
CA LEU A 319 -16.41 14.04 -13.77
C LEU A 319 -16.06 14.40 -12.32
N SER A 320 -15.70 13.41 -11.49
CA SER A 320 -15.46 13.62 -10.06
C SER A 320 -14.55 14.82 -9.77
N ASN A 321 -14.91 15.62 -8.78
CA ASN A 321 -14.21 16.84 -8.38
C ASN A 321 -14.13 17.94 -9.47
N CYS A 322 -14.93 17.89 -10.53
CA CYS A 322 -15.02 18.99 -11.49
C CYS A 322 -15.81 20.18 -10.93
N PRO A 323 -15.48 21.43 -11.33
CA PRO A 323 -16.26 22.61 -10.97
C PRO A 323 -17.66 22.58 -11.64
N PRO A 324 -18.58 23.49 -11.25
CA PRO A 324 -19.89 23.55 -11.90
C PRO A 324 -19.78 23.77 -13.41
N PHE A 325 -20.60 23.05 -14.18
CA PHE A 325 -20.67 23.14 -15.65
C PHE A 325 -22.06 23.58 -16.15
N GLY A 326 -22.74 24.41 -15.37
CA GLY A 326 -24.06 24.94 -15.70
C GLY A 326 -25.13 23.86 -15.84
N GLU A 327 -25.97 23.99 -16.87
CA GLU A 327 -27.16 23.15 -17.09
C GLU A 327 -26.86 21.72 -17.56
N GLY A 328 -25.62 21.45 -18.01
CA GLY A 328 -25.20 20.12 -18.49
C GLY A 328 -25.93 19.63 -19.75
N LYS A 329 -26.42 20.53 -20.62
CA LYS A 329 -27.26 20.16 -21.78
C LYS A 329 -26.57 19.17 -22.73
N ALA A 330 -25.27 19.29 -22.95
CA ALA A 330 -24.52 18.37 -23.81
C ALA A 330 -24.56 16.91 -23.33
N LEU A 331 -24.79 16.65 -22.03
CA LEU A 331 -24.97 15.29 -21.52
C LEU A 331 -26.21 14.60 -22.11
N LEU A 332 -27.22 15.37 -22.53
CA LEU A 332 -28.45 14.83 -23.14
C LEU A 332 -28.20 14.20 -24.51
N ASN A 333 -27.10 14.56 -25.18
CA ASN A 333 -26.72 14.01 -26.48
C ASN A 333 -26.07 12.63 -26.35
N LEU A 334 -25.72 12.18 -25.14
CA LEU A 334 -25.09 10.88 -24.91
C LEU A 334 -26.13 9.75 -24.90
N GLU A 335 -26.44 9.23 -26.08
CA GLU A 335 -27.51 8.27 -26.34
C GLU A 335 -27.30 6.90 -25.68
N VAL A 336 -26.05 6.53 -25.36
CA VAL A 336 -25.69 5.22 -24.81
C VAL A 336 -25.08 5.30 -23.40
N LEU A 337 -25.17 6.45 -22.73
CA LEU A 337 -24.58 6.65 -21.40
C LEU A 337 -25.29 5.79 -20.35
N THR A 338 -24.54 4.91 -19.69
CA THR A 338 -25.08 4.00 -18.65
C THR A 338 -24.56 4.32 -17.25
N THR A 339 -23.39 4.94 -17.15
CA THR A 339 -22.76 5.32 -15.88
C THR A 339 -22.35 6.78 -15.90
N LEU A 340 -22.82 7.54 -14.91
CA LEU A 340 -22.46 8.93 -14.69
C LEU A 340 -22.01 9.12 -13.24
N ILE A 341 -20.75 9.49 -13.03
CA ILE A 341 -20.16 9.75 -11.72
C ILE A 341 -19.87 11.26 -11.60
N LEU A 342 -20.49 11.89 -10.60
CA LEU A 342 -20.40 13.33 -10.31
C LEU A 342 -20.03 13.54 -8.83
N TYR A 343 -19.18 12.67 -8.28
CA TYR A 343 -18.72 12.78 -6.91
C TYR A 343 -18.03 14.14 -6.67
N ASN A 344 -18.39 14.84 -5.61
CA ASN A 344 -17.89 16.20 -5.29
C ASN A 344 -18.08 17.23 -6.41
N CYS A 345 -19.09 17.07 -7.27
CA CYS A 345 -19.47 18.09 -8.26
C CYS A 345 -20.54 19.03 -7.67
N PRO A 346 -20.26 20.32 -7.47
CA PRO A 346 -21.25 21.26 -6.94
C PRO A 346 -22.31 21.67 -7.99
N ARG A 347 -23.49 22.09 -7.52
CA ARG A 347 -24.59 22.68 -8.32
C ARG A 347 -25.08 21.83 -9.51
N ILE A 348 -25.15 20.52 -9.32
CA ILE A 348 -25.66 19.59 -10.34
C ILE A 348 -27.16 19.86 -10.64
N ASN A 349 -27.52 19.97 -11.92
CA ASN A 349 -28.92 20.01 -12.33
C ASN A 349 -29.52 18.60 -12.48
N LEU A 350 -30.25 18.17 -11.44
CA LEU A 350 -30.94 16.87 -11.42
C LEU A 350 -32.02 16.71 -12.50
N SER A 351 -32.69 17.79 -12.91
CA SER A 351 -33.72 17.74 -13.95
C SER A 351 -33.15 17.43 -15.33
N THR A 352 -31.91 17.86 -15.62
CA THR A 352 -31.18 17.46 -16.82
C THR A 352 -30.82 15.98 -16.75
N ILE A 353 -30.24 15.53 -15.62
CA ILE A 353 -29.85 14.13 -15.44
C ILE A 353 -31.05 13.19 -15.56
N ALA A 354 -32.21 13.58 -15.01
CA ALA A 354 -33.45 12.82 -15.10
C ALA A 354 -33.92 12.54 -16.55
N LYS A 355 -33.42 13.28 -17.55
CA LYS A 355 -33.74 13.06 -18.97
C LYS A 355 -32.85 12.00 -19.63
N ILE A 356 -31.73 11.60 -19.01
CA ILE A 356 -30.81 10.59 -19.56
C ILE A 356 -31.33 9.19 -19.24
N LYS A 357 -32.31 8.72 -20.02
CA LYS A 357 -33.10 7.50 -19.72
C LYS A 357 -32.29 6.20 -19.73
N THR A 358 -31.10 6.20 -20.29
CA THR A 358 -30.19 5.05 -20.38
C THR A 358 -29.38 4.80 -19.11
N LEU A 359 -29.38 5.73 -18.15
CA LEU A 359 -28.59 5.60 -16.92
C LEU A 359 -29.00 4.39 -16.08
N ARG A 360 -27.98 3.64 -15.66
CA ARG A 360 -28.06 2.50 -14.73
C ARG A 360 -27.31 2.76 -13.43
N HIS A 361 -26.24 3.55 -13.50
CA HIS A 361 -25.42 3.95 -12.36
C HIS A 361 -25.31 5.47 -12.31
N LEU A 362 -25.75 6.06 -11.21
CA LEU A 362 -25.64 7.48 -10.95
C LEU A 362 -25.00 7.70 -9.58
N ASP A 363 -23.94 8.49 -9.55
CA ASP A 363 -23.31 8.93 -8.33
C ASP A 363 -23.29 10.46 -8.30
N ILE A 364 -23.94 11.03 -7.29
CA ILE A 364 -23.99 12.47 -7.01
C ILE A 364 -23.61 12.73 -5.55
N SER A 365 -22.75 11.86 -5.01
CA SER A 365 -22.28 11.92 -3.63
C SER A 365 -21.28 13.05 -3.38
N SER A 366 -21.10 13.44 -2.13
CA SER A 366 -20.16 14.46 -1.69
C SER A 366 -19.46 14.05 -0.40
N SER A 367 -18.21 14.49 -0.21
CA SER A 367 -17.46 14.30 1.03
C SER A 367 -17.54 15.45 2.02
N ASN A 368 -18.05 16.62 1.63
CA ASN A 368 -18.11 17.78 2.54
C ASN A 368 -19.23 18.77 2.15
N ASP A 369 -19.73 19.50 3.15
CA ASP A 369 -20.74 20.55 3.03
C ASP A 369 -20.32 21.67 2.07
N ARG A 370 -19.02 21.87 1.85
CA ARG A 370 -18.48 22.88 0.91
C ARG A 370 -18.95 22.67 -0.53
N TYR A 371 -19.22 21.44 -0.94
CA TYR A 371 -19.75 21.13 -2.28
C TYR A 371 -21.28 21.28 -2.36
N GLY A 372 -21.92 21.61 -1.23
CA GLY A 372 -23.15 22.39 -1.21
C GLY A 372 -24.36 21.72 -1.84
N HIS A 373 -24.67 20.49 -1.42
CA HIS A 373 -25.92 19.83 -1.79
C HIS A 373 -27.05 20.16 -0.80
N GLY A 374 -27.27 21.46 -0.57
CA GLY A 374 -28.44 21.97 0.14
C GLY A 374 -29.64 22.04 -0.81
N TYR A 375 -30.10 20.88 -1.30
CA TYR A 375 -31.25 20.83 -2.19
C TYR A 375 -32.48 21.41 -1.47
N LYS A 376 -33.21 22.31 -2.13
CA LYS A 376 -34.32 23.06 -1.52
C LYS A 376 -35.55 22.19 -1.30
N ASN A 377 -35.83 21.28 -2.23
CA ASN A 377 -36.99 20.38 -2.20
C ASN A 377 -36.53 18.92 -2.39
N PRO A 378 -35.71 18.38 -1.46
CA PRO A 378 -34.96 17.15 -1.67
C PRO A 378 -35.86 15.95 -1.98
N ASP A 379 -36.99 15.78 -1.26
CA ASP A 379 -37.95 14.69 -1.50
C ASP A 379 -38.52 14.73 -2.92
N ALA A 380 -38.96 15.91 -3.39
CA ALA A 380 -39.56 16.07 -4.70
C ALA A 380 -38.53 15.88 -5.82
N GLN A 381 -37.32 16.42 -5.65
CA GLN A 381 -36.23 16.30 -6.62
C GLN A 381 -35.72 14.86 -6.73
N LEU A 382 -35.57 14.16 -5.60
CA LEU A 382 -35.19 12.75 -5.60
C LEU A 382 -36.29 11.87 -6.22
N ALA A 383 -37.56 12.14 -5.92
CA ALA A 383 -38.69 11.44 -6.54
C ALA A 383 -38.73 11.65 -8.06
N GLU A 384 -38.58 12.90 -8.53
CA GLU A 384 -38.53 13.22 -9.95
C GLU A 384 -37.40 12.46 -10.66
N LEU A 385 -36.19 12.49 -10.08
CA LEU A 385 -35.01 11.80 -10.61
C LEU A 385 -35.25 10.29 -10.74
N VAL A 386 -35.66 9.64 -9.66
CA VAL A 386 -35.78 8.18 -9.60
C VAL A 386 -36.97 7.65 -10.40
N ASN A 387 -38.09 8.38 -10.43
CA ASN A 387 -39.23 8.02 -11.28
C ASN A 387 -38.91 8.19 -12.77
N SER A 388 -38.07 9.17 -13.09
CA SER A 388 -37.65 9.44 -14.46
C SER A 388 -36.64 8.42 -15.00
N LEU A 389 -35.85 7.79 -14.14
CA LEU A 389 -34.77 6.87 -14.49
C LEU A 389 -35.15 5.41 -14.12
N SER A 390 -36.04 4.82 -14.91
CA SER A 390 -36.59 3.47 -14.65
C SER A 390 -35.55 2.33 -14.69
N HIS A 391 -34.44 2.51 -15.40
CA HIS A 391 -33.35 1.53 -15.52
C HIS A 391 -32.26 1.66 -14.46
N LEU A 392 -32.37 2.64 -13.55
CA LEU A 392 -31.35 2.91 -12.53
C LEU A 392 -31.25 1.75 -11.53
N THR A 393 -30.09 1.10 -11.43
CA THR A 393 -29.83 0.02 -10.45
C THR A 393 -28.89 0.45 -9.33
N HIS A 394 -28.07 1.47 -9.55
CA HIS A 394 -27.14 2.01 -8.55
C HIS A 394 -27.36 3.51 -8.40
N LEU A 395 -27.57 3.95 -7.17
CA LEU A 395 -27.70 5.37 -6.83
C LEU A 395 -26.82 5.68 -5.62
N ASP A 396 -25.96 6.68 -5.73
CA ASP A 396 -25.19 7.19 -4.60
C ASP A 396 -25.53 8.66 -4.34
N ILE A 397 -26.08 8.93 -3.15
CA ILE A 397 -26.42 10.26 -2.65
C ILE A 397 -25.74 10.56 -1.31
N SER A 398 -24.68 9.82 -0.97
CA SER A 398 -23.90 10.00 0.25
C SER A 398 -23.44 11.45 0.42
N GLY A 399 -23.48 11.96 1.65
CA GLY A 399 -23.07 13.34 1.97
C GLY A 399 -24.01 14.44 1.45
N THR A 400 -25.25 14.11 1.03
CA THR A 400 -26.24 15.09 0.57
C THR A 400 -27.44 15.20 1.52
N ASN A 401 -28.35 16.14 1.28
CA ASN A 401 -29.66 16.18 1.95
C ASN A 401 -30.81 15.56 1.13
N LEU A 402 -30.54 14.86 0.01
CA LEU A 402 -31.56 14.37 -0.92
C LEU A 402 -32.53 13.35 -0.32
N ALA A 403 -32.12 12.64 0.73
CA ALA A 403 -33.03 11.75 1.46
C ALA A 403 -34.15 12.50 2.21
N GLY A 404 -34.14 13.83 2.20
CA GLY A 404 -35.19 14.65 2.78
C GLY A 404 -35.21 14.66 4.30
N PRO A 405 -36.17 15.38 4.90
CA PRO A 405 -36.32 15.48 6.36
C PRO A 405 -36.55 14.10 6.99
N ARG A 406 -36.20 13.97 8.28
CA ARG A 406 -36.36 12.71 9.02
C ARG A 406 -37.83 12.24 8.97
N CYS A 407 -38.03 11.05 8.44
CA CYS A 407 -39.32 10.36 8.28
C CYS A 407 -39.08 8.84 8.45
N GLU A 408 -40.14 8.05 8.59
CA GLU A 408 -40.04 6.57 8.69
C GLU A 408 -39.37 5.96 7.45
N ARG A 409 -39.69 6.49 6.27
CA ARG A 409 -39.12 6.08 4.97
C ARG A 409 -38.57 7.28 4.22
N ILE A 410 -37.65 7.04 3.29
CA ILE A 410 -37.16 8.09 2.37
C ILE A 410 -38.24 8.33 1.31
N LYS A 411 -39.00 9.42 1.45
CA LYS A 411 -40.17 9.70 0.58
C LYS A 411 -39.80 9.76 -0.89
N GLY A 412 -38.68 10.41 -1.21
CA GLY A 412 -38.12 10.49 -2.56
C GLY A 412 -37.87 9.13 -3.24
N LEU A 413 -37.77 8.03 -2.49
CA LEU A 413 -37.52 6.69 -3.01
C LEU A 413 -38.77 5.79 -3.04
N SER A 414 -39.96 6.37 -2.91
CA SER A 414 -41.22 5.62 -2.78
C SER A 414 -41.47 4.61 -3.92
N SER A 415 -41.08 4.94 -5.15
CA SER A 415 -41.20 4.03 -6.31
C SER A 415 -40.27 2.83 -6.30
N ARG A 416 -39.27 2.79 -5.40
CA ARG A 416 -38.24 1.75 -5.33
C ARG A 416 -38.50 0.68 -4.29
N TYR A 417 -39.46 0.88 -3.40
CA TYR A 417 -39.81 -0.12 -2.38
C TYR A 417 -40.33 -1.44 -2.97
N ASN A 418 -40.86 -1.42 -4.19
CA ASN A 418 -41.26 -2.62 -4.92
C ASN A 418 -40.25 -3.02 -6.02
N ASN A 419 -39.17 -2.25 -6.20
CA ASN A 419 -38.14 -2.46 -7.21
C ASN A 419 -36.79 -1.96 -6.67
N HIS A 420 -36.14 -2.81 -5.88
CA HIS A 420 -34.98 -2.41 -5.08
C HIS A 420 -33.78 -2.05 -5.97
N PHE A 421 -32.94 -1.13 -5.50
CA PHE A 421 -31.62 -0.93 -6.08
C PHE A 421 -30.72 -2.15 -5.82
N GLU A 422 -29.73 -2.36 -6.70
CA GLU A 422 -28.60 -3.25 -6.40
C GLU A 422 -27.64 -2.58 -5.39
N PHE A 423 -27.50 -1.25 -5.46
CA PHE A 423 -26.69 -0.45 -4.55
C PHE A 423 -27.34 0.91 -4.25
N LEU A 424 -27.30 1.32 -2.99
CA LEU A 424 -27.73 2.63 -2.54
C LEU A 424 -26.70 3.24 -1.57
N GLY A 425 -26.09 4.36 -1.95
CA GLY A 425 -25.17 5.12 -1.10
C GLY A 425 -25.92 6.16 -0.27
N LEU A 426 -25.87 6.00 1.06
CA LEU A 426 -26.50 6.86 2.07
C LEU A 426 -25.52 7.30 3.17
N TYR A 427 -24.27 6.87 3.13
CA TYR A 427 -23.26 7.23 4.11
C TYR A 427 -23.18 8.75 4.31
N ASN A 428 -23.23 9.19 5.57
CA ASN A 428 -23.19 10.59 5.98
C ASN A 428 -24.24 11.50 5.31
N THR A 429 -25.39 10.93 4.91
CA THR A 429 -26.52 11.71 4.39
C THR A 429 -27.23 12.41 5.54
N VAL A 430 -27.67 13.65 5.33
CA VAL A 430 -28.32 14.47 6.37
C VAL A 430 -29.57 13.76 6.93
N HIS A 431 -29.87 14.01 8.20
CA HIS A 431 -31.04 13.49 8.91
C HIS A 431 -31.06 11.95 9.01
N GLU A 432 -29.90 11.31 9.19
CA GLU A 432 -29.75 9.88 9.50
C GLU A 432 -30.45 8.97 8.48
N ALA A 433 -30.30 9.26 7.17
CA ALA A 433 -31.02 8.53 6.13
C ALA A 433 -30.78 7.00 6.15
N ALA A 434 -29.56 6.59 6.47
CA ALA A 434 -29.15 5.20 6.56
C ALA A 434 -29.88 4.39 7.67
N TYR A 435 -30.44 5.07 8.67
CA TYR A 435 -31.15 4.46 9.79
C TYR A 435 -32.66 4.27 9.52
N ARG A 436 -33.17 4.75 8.37
CA ARG A 436 -34.61 4.78 8.05
C ARG A 436 -35.05 3.49 7.37
N HIS A 437 -35.37 2.48 8.17
CA HIS A 437 -35.79 1.17 7.66
C HIS A 437 -37.30 1.10 7.33
N PRO A 438 -37.70 0.34 6.29
CA PRO A 438 -36.83 -0.39 5.34
C PRO A 438 -36.16 0.53 4.31
N LEU A 439 -35.02 0.08 3.77
CA LEU A 439 -34.29 0.76 2.68
C LEU A 439 -34.48 -0.03 1.37
N PRO A 440 -34.79 0.63 0.23
CA PRO A 440 -35.11 -0.05 -1.02
C PRO A 440 -33.85 -0.46 -1.81
N SER A 441 -32.94 -1.22 -1.20
CA SER A 441 -31.70 -1.69 -1.83
C SER A 441 -31.23 -3.05 -1.32
N LEU A 442 -30.52 -3.81 -2.17
CA LEU A 442 -29.84 -5.06 -1.80
C LEU A 442 -28.55 -4.81 -1.04
N ARG A 443 -27.79 -3.77 -1.41
CA ARG A 443 -26.59 -3.31 -0.71
C ARG A 443 -26.71 -1.83 -0.39
N VAL A 444 -26.37 -1.45 0.83
CA VAL A 444 -26.41 -0.06 1.27
C VAL A 444 -25.02 0.32 1.77
N ALA A 445 -24.41 1.34 1.18
CA ALA A 445 -23.25 2.01 1.76
C ALA A 445 -23.77 3.07 2.73
N GLY A 446 -23.65 2.84 4.04
CA GLY A 446 -24.24 3.67 5.07
C GLY A 446 -23.49 3.56 6.39
N ASP A 447 -23.96 4.29 7.39
CA ASP A 447 -23.34 4.48 8.70
C ASP A 447 -24.16 3.86 9.84
N ALA A 448 -25.28 3.17 9.53
CA ALA A 448 -26.21 2.68 10.54
C ALA A 448 -25.85 1.32 11.14
N THR A 449 -25.23 0.43 10.39
CA THR A 449 -24.91 -0.95 10.83
C THR A 449 -23.58 -1.43 10.27
N GLU A 450 -22.97 -2.46 10.88
CA GLU A 450 -21.71 -3.07 10.41
C GLU A 450 -21.73 -3.43 8.91
N PRO A 451 -22.75 -4.15 8.37
CA PRO A 451 -22.80 -4.44 6.94
C PRO A 451 -22.86 -3.19 6.05
N GLN A 452 -23.50 -2.12 6.53
CA GLN A 452 -23.57 -0.85 5.80
C GLN A 452 -22.21 -0.14 5.77
N ILE A 453 -21.52 -0.10 6.92
CA ILE A 453 -20.21 0.53 7.07
C ILE A 453 -19.16 -0.22 6.24
N LEU A 454 -19.17 -1.55 6.27
CA LEU A 454 -18.30 -2.38 5.42
C LEU A 454 -18.56 -2.12 3.93
N THR A 455 -19.83 -2.03 3.53
CA THR A 455 -20.21 -1.68 2.15
C THR A 455 -19.75 -0.28 1.77
N ALA A 456 -19.78 0.68 2.70
CA ALA A 456 -19.28 2.04 2.47
C ALA A 456 -17.75 2.06 2.31
N CYS A 457 -17.00 1.35 3.15
CA CYS A 457 -15.55 1.23 3.00
C CYS A 457 -15.16 0.63 1.64
N GLU A 458 -15.85 -0.42 1.20
CA GLU A 458 -15.62 -1.04 -0.12
C GLU A 458 -15.98 -0.12 -1.29
N ALA A 459 -17.08 0.62 -1.17
CA ALA A 459 -17.54 1.53 -2.22
C ALA A 459 -16.61 2.74 -2.37
N TYR A 460 -16.04 3.21 -1.25
CA TYR A 460 -15.28 4.46 -1.19
C TYR A 460 -13.77 4.24 -1.05
N ILE A 461 -13.27 3.04 -1.38
CA ILE A 461 -11.85 2.69 -1.23
C ILE A 461 -10.91 3.67 -1.95
N GLU A 462 -11.30 4.30 -3.07
CA GLU A 462 -10.47 5.29 -3.78
C GLU A 462 -10.72 6.74 -3.32
N ARG A 463 -11.67 6.97 -2.40
CA ARG A 463 -12.12 8.30 -1.97
C ARG A 463 -11.58 8.60 -0.58
N VAL A 464 -10.32 9.06 -0.50
CA VAL A 464 -9.58 9.29 0.76
C VAL A 464 -10.42 9.95 1.86
N GLU A 465 -11.14 11.03 1.54
CA GLU A 465 -11.96 11.75 2.53
C GLU A 465 -13.10 10.89 3.08
N LEU A 466 -13.87 10.21 2.22
CA LEU A 466 -14.96 9.34 2.68
C LEU A 466 -14.43 8.09 3.38
N LEU A 467 -13.40 7.46 2.83
CA LEU A 467 -12.79 6.25 3.40
C LEU A 467 -12.26 6.50 4.81
N ARG A 468 -11.65 7.66 5.06
CA ARG A 468 -11.22 8.05 6.41
C ARG A 468 -12.38 8.00 7.40
N HIS A 469 -13.55 8.52 7.03
CA HIS A 469 -14.71 8.53 7.89
C HIS A 469 -15.29 7.11 8.07
N THR A 470 -15.43 6.34 6.99
CA THR A 470 -16.01 4.99 7.08
C THR A 470 -15.13 4.03 7.88
N LEU A 471 -13.79 4.15 7.77
CA LEU A 471 -12.86 3.34 8.57
C LEU A 471 -12.90 3.72 10.05
N ASN A 472 -13.15 4.99 10.37
CA ASN A 472 -13.33 5.41 11.75
C ASN A 472 -14.62 4.84 12.35
N ASP A 473 -15.71 4.82 11.58
CA ASP A 473 -16.95 4.17 12.02
C ASP A 473 -16.77 2.66 12.17
N LEU A 474 -16.02 2.02 11.24
CA LEU A 474 -15.67 0.61 11.35
C LEU A 474 -14.85 0.33 12.62
N PHE A 475 -13.89 1.20 12.96
CA PHE A 475 -13.17 1.13 14.22
C PHE A 475 -14.10 1.25 15.42
N HIS A 476 -15.09 2.15 15.37
CA HIS A 476 -16.08 2.28 16.44
C HIS A 476 -16.95 1.04 16.61
N CYS A 477 -17.30 0.32 15.53
CA CYS A 477 -17.96 -0.98 15.61
C CYS A 477 -17.17 -2.01 16.43
N PHE A 478 -15.83 -1.97 16.37
CA PHE A 478 -14.99 -2.86 17.18
C PHE A 478 -14.83 -2.40 18.65
N ARG A 479 -14.92 -1.09 18.90
CA ARG A 479 -14.58 -0.50 20.20
C ARG A 479 -15.77 -0.31 21.13
N PHE A 480 -16.96 0.02 20.60
CA PHE A 480 -18.13 0.41 21.38
C PHE A 480 -19.37 -0.36 20.91
N GLU A 481 -20.02 -1.11 21.80
CA GLU A 481 -21.47 -1.25 21.74
C GLU A 481 -22.09 -0.06 22.49
N VAL A 482 -22.75 0.85 21.76
CA VAL A 482 -23.78 1.71 22.35
C VAL A 482 -25.11 1.21 21.80
N PHE A 483 -25.79 0.38 22.58
CA PHE A 483 -27.21 0.11 22.32
C PHE A 483 -28.02 1.35 22.75
N PHE A 484 -28.68 1.99 21.79
CA PHE A 484 -29.82 2.86 22.10
C PHE A 484 -31.01 1.96 22.43
N CYS A 485 -31.17 1.59 23.70
CA CYS A 485 -32.47 1.14 24.20
C CYS A 485 -33.38 2.36 24.29
N SER A 486 -34.65 2.17 23.96
CA SER A 486 -35.72 3.18 23.88
C SER A 486 -35.92 4.04 25.14
N ASP A 487 -35.25 3.70 26.25
CA ASP A 487 -35.40 4.33 27.57
C ASP A 487 -34.03 4.80 28.11
N HIS A 488 -33.45 5.85 27.51
CA HIS A 488 -32.49 6.84 28.08
C HIS A 488 -31.55 6.43 29.25
N GLN A 489 -31.02 5.21 29.29
CA GLN A 489 -30.02 4.80 30.28
C GLN A 489 -28.79 4.24 29.55
N ILE A 490 -27.68 4.97 29.64
CA ILE A 490 -26.37 4.53 29.14
C ILE A 490 -25.88 3.42 30.08
N VAL A 491 -25.86 2.18 29.59
CA VAL A 491 -25.15 1.07 30.24
C VAL A 491 -23.97 0.71 29.35
N ILE A 492 -22.75 0.96 29.84
CA ILE A 492 -21.53 0.42 29.25
C ILE A 492 -21.31 -0.93 29.94
N ASP A 493 -21.73 -2.02 29.31
CA ASP A 493 -21.41 -3.37 29.79
C ASP A 493 -20.07 -3.80 29.20
N LEU A 494 -19.05 -3.93 30.06
CA LEU A 494 -17.69 -4.34 29.70
C LEU A 494 -17.55 -5.87 29.60
N SER A 495 -18.64 -6.64 29.72
CA SER A 495 -18.62 -8.11 29.81
C SER A 495 -19.26 -8.87 28.64
N PHE A 496 -19.79 -8.18 27.62
CA PHE A 496 -20.30 -8.84 26.42
C PHE A 496 -19.22 -8.99 25.34
N GLN A 497 -19.03 -10.23 24.92
CA GLN A 497 -18.21 -10.63 23.79
C GLN A 497 -18.85 -10.04 22.53
N THR A 498 -18.11 -9.22 21.78
CA THR A 498 -18.59 -8.54 20.57
C THR A 498 -19.02 -9.57 19.53
N ASP A 499 -20.32 -9.65 19.22
CA ASP A 499 -20.80 -10.36 18.04
C ASP A 499 -20.49 -9.50 16.80
N PHE A 500 -19.22 -9.39 16.42
CA PHE A 500 -18.81 -8.80 15.14
C PHE A 500 -18.89 -9.89 14.07
N HIS A 501 -19.83 -9.76 13.13
CA HIS A 501 -20.26 -10.93 12.35
C HIS A 501 -19.35 -11.20 11.15
N ASP A 502 -18.72 -10.18 10.55
CA ASP A 502 -17.98 -10.33 9.28
C ASP A 502 -16.51 -9.91 9.38
N VAL A 503 -15.79 -10.54 10.30
CA VAL A 503 -14.35 -10.30 10.56
C VAL A 503 -13.49 -10.41 9.30
N ASN A 504 -13.80 -11.36 8.41
CA ASN A 504 -13.02 -11.58 7.19
C ASN A 504 -13.17 -10.40 6.22
N ARG A 505 -14.39 -9.93 5.99
CA ARG A 505 -14.65 -8.77 5.13
C ARG A 505 -14.06 -7.49 5.73
N ALA A 506 -14.10 -7.34 7.05
CA ALA A 506 -13.43 -6.23 7.73
C ALA A 506 -11.91 -6.29 7.57
N LEU A 507 -11.31 -7.46 7.71
CA LEU A 507 -9.87 -7.65 7.51
C LEU A 507 -9.47 -7.30 6.07
N ASP A 508 -10.21 -7.76 5.08
CA ASP A 508 -9.96 -7.46 3.67
C ASP A 508 -10.02 -5.94 3.41
N VAL A 509 -11.06 -5.27 3.92
CA VAL A 509 -11.19 -3.80 3.84
C VAL A 509 -10.02 -3.08 4.50
N VAL A 510 -9.65 -3.49 5.72
CA VAL A 510 -8.56 -2.86 6.50
C VAL A 510 -7.22 -3.04 5.79
N LEU A 511 -6.88 -4.26 5.36
CA LEU A 511 -5.61 -4.54 4.69
C LEU A 511 -5.53 -3.85 3.32
N LEU A 512 -6.63 -3.83 2.57
CA LEU A 512 -6.72 -3.12 1.29
C LEU A 512 -6.54 -1.61 1.49
N SER A 513 -7.21 -1.03 2.48
CA SER A 513 -7.09 0.39 2.80
C SER A 513 -5.68 0.78 3.21
N MET A 514 -5.05 -0.02 4.08
CA MET A 514 -3.66 0.21 4.50
C MET A 514 -2.69 0.11 3.32
N GLY A 515 -2.89 -0.86 2.42
CA GLY A 515 -2.03 -1.08 1.26
C GLY A 515 -2.16 0.01 0.20
N ARG A 516 -3.39 0.49 -0.08
CA ARG A 516 -3.63 1.52 -1.10
C ARG A 516 -3.26 2.93 -0.65
N HIS A 517 -3.42 3.23 0.64
CA HIS A 517 -3.30 4.59 1.16
C HIS A 517 -2.13 4.73 2.13
N LEU A 518 -0.96 4.21 1.77
CA LEU A 518 0.20 4.13 2.66
C LEU A 518 0.60 5.50 3.24
N HIS A 519 0.50 6.57 2.44
CA HIS A 519 0.89 7.92 2.83
C HIS A 519 -0.23 8.71 3.54
N GLU A 520 -1.45 8.18 3.59
CA GLU A 520 -2.59 8.82 4.24
C GLU A 520 -2.64 8.47 5.73
N LYS A 521 -2.01 9.32 6.54
CA LYS A 521 -1.87 9.14 7.99
C LYS A 521 -3.17 8.74 8.69
N GLN A 522 -4.28 9.43 8.41
CA GLN A 522 -5.53 9.20 9.13
C GLN A 522 -6.18 7.86 8.76
N ILE A 523 -6.03 7.40 7.52
CA ILE A 523 -6.45 6.06 7.09
C ILE A 523 -5.62 5.00 7.81
N GLN A 524 -4.29 5.17 7.86
CA GLN A 524 -3.41 4.22 8.55
C GLN A 524 -3.73 4.12 10.04
N ILE A 525 -4.00 5.24 10.72
CA ILE A 525 -4.36 5.23 12.14
C ILE A 525 -5.69 4.49 12.36
N ALA A 526 -6.75 4.81 11.61
CA ALA A 526 -8.06 4.17 11.76
C ALA A 526 -8.00 2.67 11.41
N ALA A 527 -7.38 2.32 10.28
CA ALA A 527 -7.26 0.95 9.82
C ALA A 527 -6.40 0.08 10.77
N SER A 528 -5.25 0.58 11.24
CA SER A 528 -4.42 -0.14 12.21
C SER A 528 -5.10 -0.30 13.58
N ALA A 529 -5.95 0.65 13.98
CA ALA A 529 -6.74 0.55 15.19
C ALA A 529 -7.80 -0.56 15.06
N SER A 530 -8.51 -0.64 13.93
CA SER A 530 -9.43 -1.75 13.62
C SER A 530 -8.69 -3.08 13.56
N LEU A 531 -7.49 -3.10 12.96
CA LEU A 531 -6.66 -4.30 12.84
C LEU A 531 -6.27 -4.89 14.19
N PHE A 532 -5.97 -4.04 15.19
CA PHE A 532 -5.71 -4.49 16.55
C PHE A 532 -6.87 -5.32 17.12
N TYR A 533 -8.11 -4.84 16.98
CA TYR A 533 -9.29 -5.55 17.48
C TYR A 533 -9.55 -6.84 16.72
N ILE A 534 -9.39 -6.82 15.38
CA ILE A 534 -9.47 -8.02 14.54
C ILE A 534 -8.45 -9.07 14.99
N VAL A 535 -7.19 -8.69 15.22
CA VAL A 535 -6.13 -9.62 15.61
C VAL A 535 -6.28 -10.12 17.05
N LYS A 536 -6.79 -9.26 17.94
CA LYS A 536 -7.05 -9.61 19.33
C LYS A 536 -8.14 -10.66 19.47
N SER A 537 -9.17 -10.62 18.61
CA SER A 537 -10.33 -11.52 18.64
C SER A 537 -9.93 -13.00 18.50
N ASP A 538 -10.48 -13.85 19.37
CA ASP A 538 -10.22 -15.31 19.34
C ASP A 538 -10.89 -16.01 18.15
N GLU A 539 -11.99 -15.45 17.64
CA GLU A 539 -12.67 -15.96 16.44
C GLU A 539 -11.81 -15.80 15.19
N ALA A 540 -11.16 -14.63 15.06
CA ALA A 540 -10.28 -14.33 13.94
C ALA A 540 -9.03 -15.22 13.91
N LYS A 541 -8.49 -15.58 15.09
CA LYS A 541 -7.25 -16.38 15.22
C LYS A 541 -7.36 -17.75 14.55
N HIS A 542 -8.54 -18.36 14.55
CA HIS A 542 -8.77 -19.66 13.88
C HIS A 542 -8.69 -19.55 12.35
N ASN A 543 -8.93 -18.37 11.79
CA ASN A 543 -8.89 -18.11 10.35
C ASN A 543 -7.50 -17.67 9.85
N PHE A 544 -6.57 -17.32 10.75
CA PHE A 544 -5.25 -16.80 10.37
C PHE A 544 -4.25 -17.89 10.04
N ASN A 545 -4.20 -18.26 8.77
CA ASN A 545 -3.07 -19.01 8.22
C ASN A 545 -1.82 -18.12 8.10
N ILE A 546 -0.67 -18.74 7.82
CA ILE A 546 0.63 -18.05 7.72
C ILE A 546 0.64 -16.93 6.68
N LYS A 547 -0.15 -17.02 5.59
CA LYS A 547 -0.19 -15.99 4.54
C LYS A 547 -0.86 -14.72 5.05
N ILE A 548 -2.01 -14.86 5.70
CA ILE A 548 -2.76 -13.74 6.27
C ILE A 548 -1.91 -13.05 7.36
N LYS A 549 -1.29 -13.83 8.25
CA LYS A 549 -0.38 -13.27 9.27
C LYS A 549 0.74 -12.44 8.65
N ARG A 550 1.39 -12.97 7.59
CA ARG A 550 2.45 -12.24 6.89
C ARG A 550 1.94 -10.95 6.27
N GLN A 551 0.78 -10.97 5.63
CA GLN A 551 0.17 -9.76 5.06
C GLN A 551 -0.11 -8.70 6.13
N ILE A 552 -0.69 -9.11 7.27
CA ILE A 552 -0.93 -8.22 8.41
C ILE A 552 0.38 -7.58 8.89
N ILE A 553 1.40 -8.40 9.13
CA ILE A 553 2.71 -7.93 9.63
C ILE A 553 3.37 -6.97 8.63
N VAL A 554 3.36 -7.30 7.33
CA VAL A 554 3.94 -6.45 6.28
C VAL A 554 3.24 -5.10 6.23
N ARG A 555 1.90 -5.09 6.12
CA ARG A 555 1.12 -3.83 6.05
C ARG A 555 1.31 -2.97 7.30
N LEU A 556 1.37 -3.60 8.47
CA LEU A 556 1.60 -2.90 9.72
C LEU A 556 2.99 -2.28 9.78
N LEU A 557 4.03 -3.01 9.37
CA LEU A 557 5.40 -2.50 9.33
C LEU A 557 5.59 -1.41 8.26
N ASP A 558 4.95 -1.53 7.10
CA ASP A 558 4.95 -0.48 6.07
C ASP A 558 4.37 0.84 6.64
N ALA A 559 3.22 0.75 7.32
CA ALA A 559 2.56 1.88 7.95
C ALA A 559 3.40 2.48 9.09
N MET A 560 3.94 1.65 9.98
CA MET A 560 4.82 2.09 11.07
C MET A 560 6.10 2.75 10.55
N GLN A 561 6.68 2.25 9.44
CA GLN A 561 7.88 2.84 8.83
C GLN A 561 7.60 4.19 8.18
N THR A 562 6.49 4.28 7.44
CA THR A 562 6.08 5.51 6.76
C THR A 562 5.72 6.61 7.76
N HIS A 563 5.00 6.26 8.84
CA HIS A 563 4.51 7.20 9.86
C HIS A 563 5.25 7.07 11.19
N LYS A 564 6.55 6.77 11.17
CA LYS A 564 7.38 6.47 12.36
C LYS A 564 7.50 7.57 13.42
N TYR A 565 6.97 8.76 13.16
CA TYR A 565 6.93 9.89 14.11
C TYR A 565 5.54 10.11 14.71
N ASP A 566 4.53 9.33 14.29
CA ASP A 566 3.19 9.39 14.85
C ASP A 566 3.00 8.39 15.99
N SER A 567 2.69 8.89 17.19
CA SER A 567 2.52 8.05 18.38
C SER A 567 1.32 7.11 18.28
N MET A 568 0.22 7.52 17.66
CA MET A 568 -0.95 6.65 17.52
C MET A 568 -0.65 5.47 16.59
N MET A 569 0.04 5.71 15.46
CA MET A 569 0.45 4.64 14.55
C MET A 569 1.41 3.65 15.23
N LEU A 570 2.42 4.14 15.95
CA LEU A 570 3.37 3.28 16.67
C LEU A 570 2.66 2.48 17.77
N ARG A 571 1.75 3.11 18.51
CA ARG A 571 0.93 2.45 19.54
C ARG A 571 0.09 1.31 18.96
N ASN A 572 -0.68 1.57 17.90
CA ASN A 572 -1.52 0.57 17.25
C ASN A 572 -0.68 -0.57 16.68
N GLY A 573 0.45 -0.24 16.06
CA GLY A 573 1.41 -1.19 15.53
C GLY A 573 1.94 -2.13 16.61
N SER A 574 2.52 -1.58 17.67
CA SER A 574 3.07 -2.37 18.77
C SER A 574 2.01 -3.20 19.50
N LEU A 575 0.82 -2.65 19.75
CA LEU A 575 -0.30 -3.38 20.35
C LEU A 575 -0.81 -4.53 19.49
N THR A 576 -0.73 -4.41 18.17
CA THR A 576 -1.12 -5.50 17.27
C THR A 576 -0.04 -6.58 17.24
N LEU A 577 1.24 -6.20 17.23
CA LEU A 577 2.37 -7.13 17.16
C LEU A 577 2.49 -8.07 18.37
N ILE A 578 2.13 -7.63 19.58
CA ILE A 578 2.18 -8.48 20.79
C ILE A 578 1.28 -9.72 20.72
N HIS A 579 0.29 -9.73 19.82
CA HIS A 579 -0.63 -10.85 19.63
C HIS A 579 -0.11 -11.93 18.68
N PHE A 580 1.06 -11.73 18.07
CA PHE A 580 1.74 -12.73 17.23
C PHE A 580 2.74 -13.57 18.02
N LYS A 581 3.06 -14.77 17.53
CA LYS A 581 4.11 -15.61 18.12
C LYS A 581 5.48 -15.04 17.74
N ILE A 582 6.08 -14.29 18.65
CA ILE A 582 7.41 -13.69 18.45
C ILE A 582 8.47 -14.69 18.91
N PRO A 583 9.49 -15.01 18.07
CA PRO A 583 9.81 -14.44 16.77
C PRO A 583 9.23 -15.23 15.57
N GLN A 584 8.60 -16.39 15.79
CA GLN A 584 8.26 -17.34 14.72
C GLN A 584 7.41 -16.72 13.60
N ASP A 585 6.40 -15.93 13.96
CA ASP A 585 5.50 -15.28 13.00
C ASP A 585 6.16 -14.06 12.30
N VAL A 586 7.21 -13.47 12.88
CA VAL A 586 7.83 -12.20 12.40
C VAL A 586 9.24 -12.37 11.83
N ILE A 587 9.81 -13.59 11.86
CA ILE A 587 11.20 -13.85 11.48
C ILE A 587 11.55 -13.38 10.05
N PHE A 588 10.57 -13.41 9.14
CA PHE A 588 10.74 -12.99 7.74
C PHE A 588 10.93 -11.47 7.59
N GLU A 589 10.54 -10.68 8.60
CA GLU A 589 10.68 -9.22 8.67
C GLU A 589 11.60 -8.77 9.82
N TYR A 590 12.39 -9.71 10.37
CA TYR A 590 13.14 -9.52 11.61
C TYR A 590 13.98 -8.23 11.62
N LYS A 591 14.78 -7.99 10.57
CA LYS A 591 15.63 -6.80 10.46
C LYS A 591 14.82 -5.50 10.50
N ARG A 592 13.69 -5.46 9.76
CA ARG A 592 12.80 -4.27 9.69
C ARG A 592 12.12 -4.02 11.03
N LEU A 593 11.65 -5.09 11.68
CA LEU A 593 11.02 -5.01 12.99
C LEU A 593 12.01 -4.54 14.08
N VAL A 594 13.21 -5.11 14.15
CA VAL A 594 14.24 -4.69 15.14
C VAL A 594 14.60 -3.22 14.96
N ALA A 595 14.83 -2.77 13.73
CA ALA A 595 15.12 -1.36 13.46
C ALA A 595 13.97 -0.43 13.90
N MET A 596 12.71 -0.85 13.67
CA MET A 596 11.53 -0.10 14.11
C MET A 596 11.40 -0.06 15.63
N LEU A 597 11.60 -1.18 16.32
CA LEU A 597 11.52 -1.25 17.78
C LEU A 597 12.63 -0.44 18.45
N LEU A 598 13.84 -0.42 17.89
CA LEU A 598 14.92 0.44 18.39
C LEU A 598 14.57 1.92 18.26
N HIS A 599 13.97 2.33 17.12
CA HIS A 599 13.47 3.70 16.94
C HIS A 599 12.38 4.05 17.96
N ILE A 600 11.44 3.14 18.21
CA ILE A 600 10.40 3.32 19.23
C ILE A 600 11.02 3.49 20.63
N VAL A 601 11.96 2.61 21.01
CA VAL A 601 12.60 2.64 22.33
C VAL A 601 13.38 3.94 22.55
N THR A 602 13.98 4.52 21.51
CA THR A 602 14.69 5.80 21.61
C THR A 602 13.77 7.01 21.83
N ASN A 603 12.47 6.88 21.59
CA ASN A 603 11.52 7.98 21.74
C ASN A 603 10.95 8.00 23.17
N ASP A 604 11.34 8.98 23.98
CA ASP A 604 10.91 9.10 25.38
C ASP A 604 9.64 9.96 25.59
N ASN A 605 8.97 10.37 24.51
CA ASN A 605 7.76 11.20 24.58
C ASN A 605 6.51 10.44 25.05
N ASP A 606 6.49 9.11 24.90
CA ASP A 606 5.35 8.26 25.28
C ASP A 606 5.86 6.99 26.01
N ASP A 607 5.76 7.02 27.34
CA ASP A 607 6.19 5.95 28.22
C ASP A 607 5.49 4.61 27.92
N PHE A 608 4.22 4.65 27.51
CA PHE A 608 3.46 3.43 27.19
C PHE A 608 4.02 2.76 25.92
N ILE A 609 4.29 3.55 24.87
CA ILE A 609 4.84 3.02 23.62
C ILE A 609 6.30 2.56 23.83
N GLN A 610 7.09 3.29 24.62
CA GLN A 610 8.46 2.88 24.96
C GLN A 610 8.47 1.53 25.70
N ARG A 611 7.55 1.31 26.65
CA ARG A 611 7.37 0.01 27.35
C ARG A 611 7.04 -1.13 26.38
N LEU A 612 6.10 -0.91 25.46
CA LEU A 612 5.77 -1.92 24.44
C LEU A 612 6.96 -2.23 23.53
N GLY A 613 7.68 -1.20 23.10
CA GLY A 613 8.86 -1.33 22.25
C GLY A 613 9.95 -2.19 22.91
N ILE A 614 10.27 -1.90 24.18
CA ILE A 614 11.31 -2.64 24.89
C ILE A 614 10.89 -4.08 25.21
N TYR A 615 9.61 -4.31 25.54
CA TYR A 615 9.06 -5.65 25.77
C TYR A 615 9.17 -6.53 24.50
N LEU A 616 8.75 -6.00 23.36
CA LEU A 616 8.82 -6.69 22.07
C LEU A 616 10.27 -7.00 21.68
N LEU A 617 11.18 -6.04 21.90
CA LEU A 617 12.59 -6.21 21.58
C LEU A 617 13.28 -7.24 22.49
N ASN A 618 12.98 -7.25 23.79
CA ASN A 618 13.47 -8.28 24.70
C ASN A 618 12.96 -9.67 24.32
N SER A 619 11.68 -9.76 23.92
CA SER A 619 11.07 -11.01 23.46
C SER A 619 11.75 -11.56 22.19
N LEU A 620 12.11 -10.67 21.25
CA LEU A 620 12.91 -11.03 20.07
C LEU A 620 14.31 -11.51 20.46
N ALA A 621 15.01 -10.76 21.33
CA ALA A 621 16.36 -11.09 21.76
C ALA A 621 16.44 -12.44 22.50
N CYS A 622 15.41 -12.76 23.29
CA CYS A 622 15.35 -13.98 24.08
C CYS A 622 15.23 -15.26 23.23
N GLN A 623 14.67 -15.21 22.02
CA GLN A 623 14.34 -16.43 21.27
C GLN A 623 15.20 -16.67 20.03
N VAL A 624 16.15 -15.79 19.73
CA VAL A 624 17.05 -15.95 18.58
C VAL A 624 18.45 -16.41 19.02
N ASP A 625 19.25 -16.84 18.05
CA ASP A 625 20.63 -17.30 18.19
C ASP A 625 21.56 -16.66 17.14
N GLY A 626 22.86 -16.95 17.24
CA GLY A 626 23.89 -16.66 16.23
C GLY A 626 23.81 -15.30 15.52
N GLU A 627 23.51 -15.36 14.21
CA GLU A 627 23.54 -14.21 13.31
C GLU A 627 22.48 -13.16 13.67
N GLN A 628 21.30 -13.55 14.15
CA GLN A 628 20.25 -12.62 14.53
C GLN A 628 20.65 -11.79 15.75
N LYS A 629 21.28 -12.39 16.77
CA LYS A 629 21.81 -11.63 17.93
C LYS A 629 22.88 -10.63 17.50
N THR A 630 23.76 -11.05 16.59
CA THR A 630 24.78 -10.16 16.00
C THR A 630 24.13 -9.00 15.27
N LEU A 631 23.13 -9.26 14.42
CA LEU A 631 22.36 -8.25 13.69
C LEU A 631 21.69 -7.23 14.63
N VAL A 632 21.07 -7.68 15.73
CA VAL A 632 20.46 -6.76 16.73
C VAL A 632 21.52 -5.82 17.30
N GLY A 633 22.71 -6.34 17.59
CA GLY A 633 23.85 -5.53 17.99
C GLY A 633 24.34 -4.57 16.90
N ASP A 634 24.41 -5.02 15.65
CA ASP A 634 24.83 -4.22 14.49
C ASP A 634 23.90 -3.03 14.24
N LEU A 635 22.60 -3.23 14.49
CA LEU A 635 21.57 -2.19 14.41
C LEU A 635 21.65 -1.18 15.59
N GLY A 636 22.55 -1.38 16.55
CA GLY A 636 22.85 -0.43 17.61
C GLY A 636 22.12 -0.69 18.93
N ALA A 637 21.53 -1.87 19.15
CA ALA A 637 20.74 -2.15 20.34
C ALA A 637 21.47 -1.87 21.66
N ILE A 638 22.73 -2.31 21.81
CA ILE A 638 23.53 -2.07 23.02
C ILE A 638 23.64 -0.57 23.33
N LYS A 639 23.94 0.25 22.32
CA LYS A 639 24.08 1.70 22.48
C LYS A 639 22.75 2.35 22.88
N VAL A 640 21.64 1.93 22.27
CA VAL A 640 20.30 2.42 22.58
C VAL A 640 19.91 2.09 24.02
N MET A 641 20.13 0.85 24.47
CA MET A 641 19.82 0.43 25.84
C MET A 641 20.64 1.21 26.87
N LEU A 642 21.94 1.38 26.64
CA LEU A 642 22.81 2.15 27.55
C LEU A 642 22.40 3.63 27.60
N SER A 643 21.97 4.22 26.49
CA SER A 643 21.42 5.59 26.47
C SER A 643 20.15 5.70 27.31
N LEU A 644 19.26 4.69 27.23
CA LEU A 644 18.05 4.63 28.05
C LEU A 644 18.40 4.54 29.54
N ILE A 645 19.33 3.66 29.90
CA ILE A 645 19.82 3.50 31.27
C ILE A 645 20.46 4.79 31.79
N SER A 646 21.28 5.47 30.98
CA SER A 646 21.88 6.75 31.34
C SER A 646 20.81 7.79 31.69
N ASN A 647 19.77 7.91 30.87
CA ASN A 647 18.66 8.84 31.13
C ASN A 647 17.93 8.53 32.44
N ARG A 648 17.73 7.24 32.75
CA ARG A 648 17.09 6.77 33.99
C ARG A 648 17.96 6.99 35.24
N ILE A 649 19.26 6.81 35.11
CA ILE A 649 20.27 7.18 36.12
C ILE A 649 20.20 8.68 36.42
N ASP A 650 20.21 9.53 35.39
CA ASP A 650 20.18 10.99 35.53
C ASP A 650 18.88 11.47 36.21
N ARG A 651 17.76 10.83 35.90
CA ARG A 651 16.44 11.08 36.51
C ARG A 651 16.25 10.39 37.86
N LYS A 652 17.18 9.52 38.28
CA LYS A 652 17.07 8.65 39.48
C LYS A 652 15.79 7.81 39.51
N VAL A 653 15.38 7.29 38.35
CA VAL A 653 14.21 6.41 38.20
C VAL A 653 14.69 5.00 37.88
N CYS A 654 14.19 4.00 38.62
CA CYS A 654 14.35 2.59 38.27
C CYS A 654 12.95 2.03 38.00
N ASP A 655 12.65 1.78 36.73
CA ASP A 655 11.38 1.26 36.24
C ASP A 655 11.59 -0.04 35.45
N GLU A 656 10.48 -0.71 35.12
CA GLU A 656 10.47 -1.92 34.28
C GLU A 656 11.20 -1.71 32.94
N VAL A 657 11.18 -0.49 32.39
CA VAL A 657 11.89 -0.17 31.13
C VAL A 657 13.40 -0.32 31.32
N MET A 658 13.96 0.22 32.40
CA MET A 658 15.37 0.08 32.72
C MET A 658 15.76 -1.38 32.99
N GLU A 659 14.95 -2.11 33.75
CA GLU A 659 15.17 -3.52 34.04
C GLU A 659 15.14 -4.37 32.76
N THR A 660 14.16 -4.12 31.90
CA THR A 660 14.01 -4.80 30.60
C THR A 660 15.13 -4.41 29.63
N ALA A 661 15.67 -3.19 29.70
CA ALA A 661 16.83 -2.79 28.90
C ALA A 661 18.08 -3.60 29.27
N TRP A 662 18.35 -3.81 30.56
CA TRP A 662 19.41 -4.70 31.01
C TRP A 662 19.15 -6.16 30.62
N SER A 663 17.91 -6.64 30.76
CA SER A 663 17.51 -7.99 30.32
C SER A 663 17.72 -8.19 28.81
N THR A 664 17.38 -7.17 28.00
CA THR A 664 17.56 -7.18 26.55
C THR A 664 19.05 -7.27 26.21
N MET A 665 19.88 -6.45 26.86
CA MET A 665 21.34 -6.51 26.66
C MET A 665 21.93 -7.86 27.11
N TRP A 666 21.44 -8.42 28.21
CA TRP A 666 21.84 -9.76 28.67
C TRP A 666 21.54 -10.82 27.59
N ASN A 667 20.34 -10.80 27.00
CA ASN A 667 19.95 -11.72 25.94
C ASN A 667 20.76 -11.58 24.65
N VAL A 668 21.09 -10.36 24.22
CA VAL A 668 21.86 -10.15 22.97
C VAL A 668 23.36 -10.35 23.13
N THR A 669 23.89 -10.35 24.37
CA THR A 669 25.32 -10.62 24.65
C THR A 669 25.59 -12.11 24.84
N ASP A 670 24.56 -12.89 25.19
CA ASP A 670 24.64 -14.34 25.36
C ASP A 670 25.17 -15.03 24.10
N GLU A 671 26.25 -15.80 24.26
CA GLU A 671 27.00 -16.47 23.19
C GLU A 671 27.45 -15.55 22.03
N THR A 672 27.53 -14.22 22.26
CA THR A 672 27.82 -13.23 21.21
C THR A 672 28.96 -12.29 21.62
N PRO A 673 30.24 -12.69 21.48
CA PRO A 673 31.38 -11.92 21.97
C PRO A 673 31.49 -10.49 21.43
N VAL A 674 31.08 -10.26 20.19
CA VAL A 674 31.09 -8.92 19.57
C VAL A 674 30.13 -7.97 20.30
N ASN A 675 29.00 -8.46 20.79
CA ASN A 675 28.05 -7.67 21.56
C ASN A 675 28.55 -7.41 22.99
N CYS A 676 29.26 -8.37 23.60
CA CYS A 676 29.97 -8.16 24.86
C CYS A 676 31.02 -7.05 24.72
N GLU A 677 31.77 -7.06 23.62
CA GLU A 677 32.77 -6.02 23.34
C GLU A 677 32.12 -4.64 23.13
N ARG A 678 31.00 -4.57 22.41
CA ARG A 678 30.21 -3.33 22.25
C ARG A 678 29.79 -2.75 23.59
N PHE A 679 29.28 -3.58 24.50
CA PHE A 679 28.89 -3.15 25.84
C PHE A 679 30.05 -2.47 26.58
N LEU A 680 31.24 -3.06 26.53
CA LEU A 680 32.43 -2.50 27.16
C LEU A 680 32.89 -1.21 26.47
N ASN A 681 32.86 -1.16 25.14
CA ASN A 681 33.29 -0.01 24.35
C ASN A 681 32.35 1.20 24.51
N TYR A 682 31.08 0.97 24.87
CA TYR A 682 30.10 2.02 25.17
C TYR A 682 29.99 2.33 26.68
N HIS A 683 31.07 2.12 27.45
CA HIS A 683 31.13 2.47 28.88
C HIS A 683 30.12 1.73 29.77
N GLY A 684 29.66 0.53 29.35
CA GLY A 684 28.66 -0.25 30.08
C GLY A 684 28.98 -0.51 31.56
N MET A 685 30.26 -0.69 31.89
CA MET A 685 30.70 -0.89 33.27
C MET A 685 30.56 0.35 34.16
N GLU A 686 30.66 1.55 33.60
CA GLU A 686 30.44 2.79 34.36
C GLU A 686 28.96 2.92 34.74
N TYR A 687 28.06 2.57 33.82
CA TYR A 687 26.62 2.52 34.09
C TYR A 687 26.26 1.45 35.12
N PHE A 688 26.89 0.27 35.05
CA PHE A 688 26.74 -0.77 36.08
C PHE A 688 27.05 -0.24 37.50
N LEU A 689 28.19 0.41 37.68
CA LEU A 689 28.58 0.97 38.98
C LEU A 689 27.59 2.05 39.46
N LYS A 690 27.21 2.97 38.57
CA LYS A 690 26.22 4.02 38.87
C LYS A 690 24.86 3.42 39.27
N CYS A 691 24.41 2.38 38.58
CA CYS A 691 23.18 1.65 38.95
C CYS A 691 23.29 1.07 40.37
N MET A 692 24.40 0.41 40.71
CA MET A 692 24.59 -0.15 42.05
C MET A 692 24.63 0.92 43.15
N GLU A 693 25.18 2.09 42.85
CA GLU A 693 25.26 3.21 43.79
C GLU A 693 23.88 3.86 44.02
N ILE A 694 23.14 4.11 42.94
CA ILE A 694 21.88 4.85 42.98
C ILE A 694 20.70 3.94 43.35
N PHE A 695 20.73 2.67 42.95
CA PHE A 695 19.64 1.70 43.11
C PHE A 695 20.06 0.41 43.85
N PRO A 696 20.61 0.50 45.08
CA PRO A 696 21.21 -0.64 45.78
C PRO A 696 20.22 -1.75 46.18
N ASN A 697 18.92 -1.43 46.27
CA ASN A 697 17.90 -2.35 46.77
C ASN A 697 17.05 -3.00 45.66
N GLN A 698 17.44 -2.84 44.38
CA GLN A 698 16.69 -3.36 43.23
C GLN A 698 17.23 -4.72 42.79
N ALA A 699 16.68 -5.80 43.36
CA ALA A 699 17.16 -7.17 43.17
C ALA A 699 17.08 -7.64 41.71
N GLU A 700 15.97 -7.36 41.02
CA GLU A 700 15.76 -7.75 39.62
C GLU A 700 16.71 -7.02 38.66
N LEU A 701 16.85 -5.70 38.82
CA LEU A 701 17.85 -4.91 38.11
C LEU A 701 19.26 -5.51 38.29
N LEU A 702 19.65 -5.77 39.54
CA LEU A 702 20.96 -6.33 39.86
C LEU A 702 21.15 -7.71 39.24
N ARG A 703 20.14 -8.59 39.29
CA ARG A 703 20.17 -9.90 38.64
C ARG A 703 20.43 -9.78 37.13
N ASN A 704 19.70 -8.91 36.43
CA ASN A 704 19.87 -8.70 34.99
C ASN A 704 21.27 -8.15 34.65
N MET A 705 21.77 -7.20 35.43
CA MET A 705 23.13 -6.67 35.28
C MET A 705 24.19 -7.76 35.47
N MET A 706 24.05 -8.58 36.52
CA MET A 706 25.00 -9.65 36.81
C MET A 706 24.99 -10.75 35.76
N GLY A 707 23.82 -11.09 35.20
CA GLY A 707 23.70 -12.02 34.08
C GLY A 707 24.50 -11.56 32.86
N LEU A 708 24.37 -10.29 32.48
CA LEU A 708 25.14 -9.70 31.37
C LEU A 708 26.65 -9.77 31.63
N LEU A 709 27.09 -9.39 32.82
CA LEU A 709 28.52 -9.44 33.16
C LEU A 709 29.07 -10.87 33.17
N GLY A 710 28.24 -11.86 33.50
CA GLY A 710 28.55 -13.29 33.31
C GLY A 710 28.96 -13.57 31.87
N ASN A 711 28.12 -13.20 30.89
CA ASN A 711 28.39 -13.40 29.47
C ASN A 711 29.70 -12.70 29.01
N VAL A 712 29.97 -11.50 29.55
CA VAL A 712 31.23 -10.79 29.25
C VAL A 712 32.43 -11.54 29.84
N ALA A 713 32.33 -12.05 31.07
CA ALA A 713 33.39 -12.79 31.73
C ALA A 713 33.70 -14.13 31.04
N GLU A 714 32.73 -14.75 30.38
CA GLU A 714 32.95 -15.96 29.57
C GLU A 714 33.88 -15.71 28.36
N CYS A 715 33.97 -14.46 27.88
CA CYS A 715 34.81 -14.06 26.76
C CYS A 715 36.26 -13.80 27.21
N LYS A 716 37.13 -14.81 27.08
CA LYS A 716 38.55 -14.76 27.54
C LYS A 716 39.29 -13.47 27.14
N HIS A 717 39.16 -13.04 25.89
CA HIS A 717 39.86 -11.85 25.38
C HIS A 717 39.29 -10.52 25.91
N LEU A 718 38.16 -10.51 26.62
CA LEU A 718 37.55 -9.31 27.22
C LEU A 718 37.75 -9.21 28.73
N ARG A 719 38.14 -10.30 29.41
CA ARG A 719 38.25 -10.36 30.89
C ARG A 719 39.13 -9.27 31.48
N TYR A 720 40.23 -8.93 30.81
CA TYR A 720 41.12 -7.86 31.27
C TYR A 720 40.41 -6.50 31.40
N LYS A 721 39.35 -6.24 30.62
CA LYS A 721 38.55 -5.01 30.72
C LYS A 721 37.66 -5.00 31.98
N LEU A 722 37.33 -6.17 32.54
CA LEU A 722 36.60 -6.32 33.81
C LEU A 722 37.53 -6.28 35.04
N MET A 723 38.84 -6.47 34.83
CA MET A 723 39.83 -6.53 35.90
C MET A 723 40.23 -5.14 36.38
N LYS A 724 39.28 -4.42 36.99
CA LYS A 724 39.52 -3.15 37.70
C LYS A 724 39.18 -3.29 39.18
N PRO A 725 39.89 -2.61 40.10
CA PRO A 725 39.67 -2.79 41.54
C PRO A 725 38.24 -2.54 41.98
N GLU A 726 37.69 -1.41 41.54
CA GLU A 726 36.31 -1.01 41.79
C GLU A 726 35.27 -2.06 41.35
N TYR A 727 35.53 -2.81 40.27
CA TYR A 727 34.64 -3.86 39.79
C TYR A 727 34.80 -5.14 40.62
N ILE A 728 36.04 -5.55 40.86
CA ILE A 728 36.33 -6.77 41.63
C ILE A 728 35.89 -6.63 43.08
N ASP A 729 36.08 -5.47 43.70
CA ASP A 729 35.63 -5.21 45.07
C ASP A 729 34.10 -5.31 45.18
N LYS A 730 33.38 -4.76 44.20
CA LYS A 730 31.91 -4.88 44.12
C LYS A 730 31.47 -6.32 43.90
N CYS A 731 32.03 -7.03 42.92
CA CYS A 731 31.73 -8.45 42.69
C CYS A 731 32.05 -9.30 43.93
N SER A 732 33.16 -9.02 44.62
CA SER A 732 33.54 -9.72 45.84
C SER A 732 32.56 -9.45 46.98
N ALA A 733 32.08 -8.21 47.17
CA ALA A 733 31.04 -7.90 48.14
C ALA A 733 29.73 -8.67 47.85
N LEU A 734 29.36 -8.81 46.57
CA LEU A 734 28.14 -9.52 46.16
C LEU A 734 28.15 -11.03 46.42
N LEU A 735 29.30 -11.64 46.72
CA LEU A 735 29.38 -13.06 47.13
C LEU A 735 28.56 -13.36 48.41
N TRP A 736 28.28 -12.35 49.23
CA TRP A 736 27.43 -12.45 50.44
C TRP A 736 26.01 -11.93 50.23
N SER A 737 25.64 -11.57 49.00
CA SER A 737 24.29 -11.12 48.73
C SER A 737 23.30 -12.28 48.91
N GLU A 738 22.32 -12.06 49.77
CA GLU A 738 21.13 -12.89 49.94
C GLU A 738 19.90 -12.30 49.20
N SER A 739 20.13 -11.23 48.44
CA SER A 739 19.11 -10.63 47.58
C SER A 739 18.73 -11.62 46.48
N ASP A 740 17.43 -11.94 46.39
CA ASP A 740 16.89 -12.94 45.47
C ASP A 740 17.48 -14.37 45.69
N GLY A 741 17.61 -14.76 46.96
CA GLY A 741 18.16 -16.07 47.32
C GLY A 741 19.66 -16.14 47.08
N ILE A 742 20.12 -17.12 46.29
CA ILE A 742 21.55 -17.26 45.96
C ILE A 742 21.91 -16.69 44.57
N GLU A 743 20.98 -16.06 43.86
CA GLU A 743 21.16 -15.67 42.45
C GLU A 743 22.31 -14.70 42.25
N VAL A 744 22.31 -13.63 43.04
CA VAL A 744 23.31 -12.56 42.93
C VAL A 744 24.69 -13.08 43.34
N SER A 745 24.78 -13.80 44.46
CA SER A 745 26.03 -14.39 44.95
C SER A 745 26.57 -15.49 44.03
N TYR A 746 25.70 -16.32 43.45
CA TYR A 746 26.06 -17.31 42.44
C TYR A 746 26.66 -16.67 41.18
N ASN A 747 26.01 -15.64 40.64
CA ASN A 747 26.49 -14.95 39.44
C ASN A 747 27.80 -14.21 39.71
N ALA A 748 27.95 -13.58 40.88
CA ALA A 748 29.20 -12.96 41.30
C ALA A 748 30.36 -13.96 41.34
N ALA A 749 30.13 -15.14 41.91
CA ALA A 749 31.13 -16.21 41.92
C ALA A 749 31.42 -16.74 40.51
N GLY A 750 30.44 -16.78 39.61
CA GLY A 750 30.64 -17.19 38.21
C GLY A 750 31.54 -16.23 37.44
N ILE A 751 31.26 -14.92 37.53
CA ILE A 751 32.10 -13.87 36.97
C ILE A 751 33.54 -14.01 37.48
N LEU A 752 33.70 -14.11 38.82
CA LEU A 752 35.01 -14.26 39.43
C LEU A 752 35.70 -15.56 38.99
N SER A 753 34.96 -16.67 38.87
CA SER A 753 35.50 -17.97 38.43
C SER A 753 36.11 -17.88 37.03
N HIS A 754 35.46 -17.18 36.10
CA HIS A 754 36.03 -16.94 34.79
C HIS A 754 37.28 -16.07 34.83
N ILE A 755 37.30 -14.99 35.63
CA ILE A 755 38.45 -14.09 35.73
C ILE A 755 39.65 -14.81 36.37
N ILE A 756 39.47 -15.47 37.53
CA ILE A 756 40.57 -16.13 38.23
C ILE A 756 41.14 -17.32 37.45
N SER A 757 40.35 -17.90 36.53
CA SER A 757 40.77 -19.04 35.69
C SER A 757 41.90 -18.69 34.72
N ASP A 758 42.15 -17.40 34.45
CA ASP A 758 43.28 -16.97 33.61
C ASP A 758 44.65 -17.11 34.31
N GLY A 759 44.66 -17.45 35.61
CA GLY A 759 45.87 -17.77 36.35
C GLY A 759 46.42 -16.62 37.20
N ALA A 760 47.39 -16.94 38.06
CA ALA A 760 47.96 -16.00 39.01
C ALA A 760 48.79 -14.89 38.34
N GLU A 761 49.56 -15.23 37.30
CA GLU A 761 50.36 -14.25 36.55
C GLU A 761 49.47 -13.22 35.84
N PHE A 762 48.41 -13.68 35.17
CA PHE A 762 47.46 -12.79 34.51
C PHE A 762 46.77 -11.88 35.52
N TRP A 763 46.37 -12.42 36.68
CA TRP A 763 45.85 -11.62 37.78
C TRP A 763 46.81 -10.53 38.22
N GLN A 764 48.08 -10.88 38.48
CA GLN A 764 49.09 -9.93 38.95
C GLN A 764 49.37 -8.82 37.93
N ASN A 765 49.28 -9.11 36.63
CA ASN A 765 49.53 -8.14 35.57
C ASN A 765 48.44 -7.05 35.49
N TYR A 766 47.18 -7.38 35.75
CA TYR A 766 46.05 -6.45 35.61
C TYR A 766 45.51 -5.92 36.95
N LEU A 767 45.67 -6.68 38.03
CA LEU A 767 45.16 -6.37 39.37
C LEU A 767 46.22 -6.55 40.48
N PRO A 768 47.42 -5.96 40.37
CA PRO A 768 48.46 -6.09 41.39
C PRO A 768 48.08 -5.56 42.78
N GLN A 769 47.07 -4.70 42.86
CA GLN A 769 46.58 -4.04 44.07
C GLN A 769 45.55 -4.88 44.85
N ILE A 770 44.97 -5.93 44.25
CA ILE A 770 44.05 -6.83 44.94
C ILE A 770 44.73 -8.18 45.13
N ASP A 771 44.88 -8.60 46.39
CA ASP A 771 45.37 -9.93 46.71
C ASP A 771 44.43 -11.01 46.17
N ARG A 772 44.93 -11.78 45.20
CA ARG A 772 44.19 -12.89 44.58
C ARG A 772 43.74 -13.91 45.61
N ASN A 773 44.57 -14.22 46.61
CA ASN A 773 44.27 -15.27 47.59
C ASN A 773 43.07 -14.89 48.47
N THR A 774 42.94 -13.60 48.81
CA THR A 774 41.76 -13.08 49.49
C THR A 774 40.49 -13.37 48.68
N ILE A 775 40.49 -13.11 47.35
CA ILE A 775 39.33 -13.40 46.50
C ILE A 775 39.02 -14.90 46.43
N LEU A 776 40.05 -15.75 46.30
CA LEU A 776 39.89 -17.21 46.29
C LEU A 776 39.26 -17.74 47.59
N ASN A 777 39.77 -17.31 48.75
CA ASN A 777 39.22 -17.69 50.05
C ASN A 777 37.75 -17.26 50.19
N ARG A 778 37.46 -16.02 49.80
CA ARG A 778 36.11 -15.43 49.80
C ARG A 778 35.13 -16.24 48.94
N MET A 779 35.55 -16.66 47.74
CA MET A 779 34.74 -17.52 46.86
C MET A 779 34.50 -18.89 47.48
N ARG A 780 35.54 -19.53 48.02
CA ARG A 780 35.44 -20.85 48.66
C ARG A 780 34.43 -20.83 49.81
N GLU A 781 34.50 -19.82 50.67
CA GLU A 781 33.55 -19.63 51.76
C GLU A 781 32.12 -19.45 51.26
N ALA A 782 31.91 -18.60 50.25
CA ALA A 782 30.58 -18.34 49.70
C ALA A 782 29.95 -19.60 49.10
N ILE A 783 30.67 -20.31 48.22
CA ILE A 783 30.19 -21.53 47.55
C ILE A 783 29.83 -22.62 48.58
N SER A 784 30.63 -22.75 49.63
CA SER A 784 30.42 -23.77 50.67
C SER A 784 29.11 -23.61 51.47
N LYS A 785 28.54 -22.40 51.51
CA LYS A 785 27.31 -22.10 52.25
C LYS A 785 26.03 -22.41 51.46
N TRP A 786 26.13 -22.53 50.14
CA TRP A 786 24.94 -22.74 49.31
C TRP A 786 24.40 -24.16 49.42
N LYS A 787 23.09 -24.28 49.62
CA LYS A 787 22.40 -25.56 49.61
C LYS A 787 22.37 -26.11 48.18
N ILE A 788 22.79 -27.35 47.98
CA ILE A 788 22.91 -27.94 46.64
C ILE A 788 21.57 -28.04 45.87
N ASN A 789 20.43 -28.00 46.57
CA ASN A 789 19.09 -28.02 45.96
C ASN A 789 18.43 -26.62 45.92
N SER A 790 19.18 -25.55 46.14
CA SER A 790 18.67 -24.18 45.98
C SER A 790 18.12 -23.98 44.57
N LYS A 791 16.88 -23.47 44.47
CA LYS A 791 16.25 -23.14 43.19
C LYS A 791 16.85 -21.85 42.64
N ARG A 792 16.93 -21.77 41.31
CA ARG A 792 17.43 -20.61 40.56
C ARG A 792 16.61 -20.39 39.28
N THR A 793 16.65 -19.17 38.77
CA THR A 793 15.95 -18.57 37.64
C THR A 793 16.91 -18.38 36.45
N ILE A 794 17.91 -19.26 36.35
CA ILE A 794 18.92 -19.26 35.28
C ILE A 794 18.61 -20.34 34.26
N ASN A 795 18.72 -19.97 32.99
CA ASN A 795 18.39 -20.82 31.86
C ASN A 795 19.60 -21.02 30.93
N TYR A 796 20.44 -22.01 31.22
CA TYR A 796 21.60 -22.32 30.36
C TYR A 796 21.15 -22.98 29.04
N ARG A 797 21.69 -22.47 27.93
CA ARG A 797 21.56 -23.07 26.59
C ARG A 797 22.71 -24.02 26.28
N SER A 798 23.90 -23.68 26.76
CA SER A 798 25.10 -24.50 26.69
C SER A 798 25.80 -24.55 28.05
N PHE A 799 26.49 -25.65 28.34
CA PHE A 799 27.44 -25.78 29.44
C PHE A 799 28.89 -25.58 29.04
N GLU A 800 29.21 -25.36 27.76
CA GLU A 800 30.59 -25.17 27.30
C GLU A 800 31.37 -24.09 28.10
N PRO A 801 30.79 -22.93 28.50
CA PRO A 801 31.49 -21.98 29.37
C PRO A 801 31.85 -22.56 30.74
N ILE A 802 30.95 -23.32 31.36
CA ILE A 802 31.15 -23.98 32.66
C ILE A 802 32.17 -25.12 32.51
N LEU A 803 32.01 -25.96 31.49
CA LEU A 803 32.89 -27.10 31.22
C LEU A 803 34.32 -26.66 30.91
N ARG A 804 34.52 -25.49 30.29
CA ARG A 804 35.84 -24.89 30.08
C ARG A 804 36.62 -24.69 31.38
N LEU A 805 35.95 -24.39 32.50
CA LEU A 805 36.59 -24.20 33.81
C LEU A 805 37.08 -25.51 34.44
N LEU A 806 36.62 -26.66 33.94
CA LEU A 806 36.99 -28.00 34.43
C LEU A 806 38.14 -28.64 33.63
N LYS A 807 38.61 -27.99 32.54
CA LYS A 807 39.65 -28.52 31.66
C LYS A 807 41.01 -28.70 32.38
N PRO A 808 41.88 -29.62 31.93
CA PRO A 808 43.17 -29.94 32.55
C PRO A 808 44.10 -28.76 32.82
N ASN A 809 44.08 -27.78 31.95
CA ASN A 809 44.92 -26.59 32.01
C ASN A 809 44.42 -25.52 32.99
N ILE A 810 43.28 -25.72 33.66
CA ILE A 810 42.79 -24.80 34.69
C ILE A 810 43.27 -25.30 36.04
N GLU A 811 44.21 -24.59 36.65
CA GLU A 811 44.81 -24.94 37.96
C GLU A 811 44.08 -24.33 39.16
N THR A 812 43.11 -23.45 38.91
CA THR A 812 42.43 -22.70 39.99
C THR A 812 41.26 -23.48 40.56
N SER A 813 41.47 -24.05 41.75
CA SER A 813 40.49 -24.93 42.42
C SER A 813 39.14 -24.24 42.68
N GLU A 814 39.11 -22.95 42.99
CA GLU A 814 37.87 -22.21 43.31
C GLU A 814 36.98 -22.04 42.09
N ALA A 815 37.57 -21.83 40.91
CA ALA A 815 36.83 -21.77 39.65
C ALA A 815 36.22 -23.14 39.31
N GLN A 816 36.98 -24.21 39.52
CA GLN A 816 36.49 -25.58 39.38
C GLN A 816 35.39 -25.90 40.39
N TYR A 817 35.51 -25.40 41.62
CA TYR A 817 34.51 -25.61 42.67
C TYR A 817 33.16 -24.98 42.30
N TRP A 818 33.16 -23.73 41.83
CA TRP A 818 31.94 -23.10 41.32
C TRP A 818 31.36 -23.85 40.14
N ALA A 819 32.19 -24.23 39.17
CA ALA A 819 31.75 -24.91 37.96
C ALA A 819 31.10 -26.27 38.27
N ILE A 820 31.71 -27.09 39.14
CA ILE A 820 31.11 -28.37 39.51
C ILE A 820 29.87 -28.19 40.38
N TRP A 821 29.86 -27.19 41.27
CA TRP A 821 28.68 -26.89 42.08
C TRP A 821 27.50 -26.50 41.17
N ALA A 822 27.74 -25.69 40.14
CA ALA A 822 26.73 -25.30 39.17
C ALA A 822 26.12 -26.52 38.46
N LEU A 823 26.96 -27.43 37.93
CA LEU A 823 26.51 -28.66 37.27
C LEU A 823 25.74 -29.58 38.23
N ALA A 824 26.26 -29.77 39.45
CA ALA A 824 25.63 -30.59 40.48
C ALA A 824 24.26 -30.03 40.90
N ASN A 825 24.13 -28.71 41.02
CA ASN A 825 22.85 -28.07 41.32
C ASN A 825 21.86 -28.24 40.16
N LEU A 826 22.26 -27.88 38.93
CA LEU A 826 21.37 -27.86 37.75
C LEU A 826 20.83 -29.27 37.41
N THR A 827 21.70 -30.29 37.46
CA THR A 827 21.30 -31.70 37.22
C THR A 827 20.38 -32.25 38.30
N ARG A 828 20.34 -31.65 39.49
CA ARG A 828 19.43 -32.05 40.58
C ARG A 828 18.11 -31.29 40.57
N VAL A 829 18.14 -29.97 40.39
CA VAL A 829 16.93 -29.13 40.47
C VAL A 829 16.13 -29.11 39.17
N SER A 830 16.75 -29.47 38.04
CA SER A 830 16.11 -29.50 36.71
C SER A 830 16.72 -30.60 35.84
N SER A 831 16.75 -31.82 36.40
CA SER A 831 17.36 -33.01 35.80
C SER A 831 16.88 -33.31 34.37
N GLN A 832 15.57 -33.20 34.14
CA GLN A 832 14.95 -33.48 32.83
C GLN A 832 15.55 -32.64 31.70
N LYS A 833 16.00 -31.42 31.99
CA LYS A 833 16.63 -30.53 31.01
C LYS A 833 18.14 -30.71 30.99
N TYR A 834 18.77 -30.65 32.15
CA TYR A 834 20.21 -30.44 32.24
C TYR A 834 21.04 -31.74 32.28
N CYS A 835 20.46 -32.89 32.67
CA CYS A 835 21.18 -34.16 32.54
C CYS A 835 21.40 -34.52 31.05
N PRO A 836 20.39 -34.43 30.16
CA PRO A 836 20.61 -34.61 28.72
C PRO A 836 21.63 -33.64 28.13
N LEU A 837 21.54 -32.34 28.45
CA LEU A 837 22.47 -31.33 27.95
C LEU A 837 23.92 -31.63 28.36
N LEU A 838 24.15 -32.04 29.62
CA LEU A 838 25.48 -32.39 30.10
C LEU A 838 26.06 -33.64 29.40
N LEU A 839 25.21 -34.59 29.01
CA LEU A 839 25.62 -35.75 28.22
C LEU A 839 26.00 -35.36 26.79
N GLU A 840 25.14 -34.56 26.14
CA GLU A 840 25.33 -34.09 24.76
C GLU A 840 26.65 -33.34 24.62
N GLU A 841 26.99 -32.48 25.58
CA GLU A 841 28.23 -31.70 25.58
C GLU A 841 29.45 -32.45 26.17
N SER A 842 29.39 -33.79 26.25
CA SER A 842 30.50 -34.63 26.73
C SER A 842 30.95 -34.33 28.17
N GLY A 843 30.09 -33.73 28.99
CA GLY A 843 30.41 -33.31 30.36
C GLY A 843 30.82 -34.47 31.27
N ILE A 844 30.17 -35.64 31.14
CA ILE A 844 30.51 -36.82 31.96
C ILE A 844 31.96 -37.27 31.74
N LYS A 845 32.46 -37.19 30.51
CA LYS A 845 33.86 -37.50 30.21
C LYS A 845 34.78 -36.51 30.93
N ILE A 846 34.49 -35.21 30.83
CA ILE A 846 35.26 -34.15 31.51
C ILE A 846 35.28 -34.36 33.02
N LEU A 847 34.15 -34.77 33.63
CA LEU A 847 34.09 -35.06 35.07
C LEU A 847 34.92 -36.30 35.45
N LYS A 848 34.89 -37.37 34.65
CA LYS A 848 35.71 -38.57 34.88
C LYS A 848 37.20 -38.26 34.77
N ASP A 849 37.58 -37.47 33.76
CA ASP A 849 38.97 -37.01 33.57
C ASP A 849 39.43 -36.09 34.72
N LEU A 850 38.53 -35.27 35.28
CA LEU A 850 38.82 -34.42 36.43
C LEU A 850 39.05 -35.25 37.70
N ILE A 851 38.20 -36.25 37.98
CA ILE A 851 38.31 -37.16 39.14
C ILE A 851 39.63 -37.93 39.15
N ALA A 852 40.19 -38.25 37.98
CA ALA A 852 41.43 -38.99 37.83
C ALA A 852 42.68 -38.20 38.28
N ARG A 853 42.56 -36.89 38.57
CA ARG A 853 43.69 -36.07 39.03
C ARG A 853 43.97 -36.31 40.51
N GLU A 854 45.22 -36.63 40.84
CA GLU A 854 45.67 -36.88 42.22
C GLU A 854 45.56 -35.64 43.12
N THR A 855 45.64 -34.43 42.54
CA THR A 855 45.63 -33.16 43.25
C THR A 855 44.24 -32.55 43.44
N LEU A 856 43.17 -33.26 43.04
CA LEU A 856 41.80 -32.74 43.15
C LEU A 856 41.34 -32.70 44.61
N SER A 857 40.77 -31.57 45.04
CA SER A 857 40.23 -31.44 46.38
C SER A 857 39.02 -32.36 46.61
N ALA A 858 38.90 -32.88 47.84
CA ALA A 858 37.87 -33.87 48.18
C ALA A 858 36.44 -33.36 47.89
N HIS A 859 36.13 -32.11 48.24
CA HIS A 859 34.80 -31.54 48.03
C HIS A 859 34.42 -31.39 46.54
N ILE A 860 35.39 -31.11 45.66
CA ILE A 860 35.15 -31.04 44.20
C ILE A 860 34.92 -32.46 43.67
N LYS A 861 35.73 -33.43 44.13
CA LYS A 861 35.57 -34.85 43.77
C LYS A 861 34.18 -35.37 44.17
N ASP A 862 33.72 -35.05 45.37
CA ASP A 862 32.40 -35.45 45.86
C ASP A 862 31.27 -34.87 44.98
N LEU A 863 31.34 -33.59 44.62
CA LEU A 863 30.36 -32.98 43.72
C LEU A 863 30.40 -33.57 42.30
N CYS A 864 31.58 -33.97 41.80
CA CYS A 864 31.69 -34.69 40.54
C CYS A 864 30.96 -36.03 40.60
N LEU A 865 31.17 -36.81 41.67
CA LEU A 865 30.50 -38.09 41.87
C LEU A 865 28.98 -37.92 42.01
N VAL A 866 28.52 -36.90 42.74
CA VAL A 866 27.09 -36.56 42.86
C VAL A 866 26.49 -36.22 41.48
N THR A 867 27.20 -35.43 40.68
CA THR A 867 26.72 -35.03 39.34
C THR A 867 26.65 -36.21 38.39
N ILE A 868 27.69 -37.06 38.35
CA ILE A 868 27.73 -38.26 37.52
C ILE A 868 26.60 -39.22 37.93
N PHE A 869 26.45 -39.49 39.23
CA PHE A 869 25.38 -40.34 39.73
C PHE A 869 23.99 -39.84 39.34
N GLN A 870 23.78 -38.52 39.39
CA GLN A 870 22.50 -37.89 39.04
C GLN A 870 22.17 -37.99 37.55
N VAL A 871 23.18 -38.08 36.68
CA VAL A 871 23.00 -38.21 35.23
C VAL A 871 22.89 -39.68 34.81
N GLU A 872 23.59 -40.59 35.50
CA GLU A 872 23.55 -42.03 35.22
C GLU A 872 22.29 -42.71 35.79
N ARG A 873 21.59 -42.06 36.72
CA ARG A 873 20.29 -42.48 37.26
C ARG A 873 19.14 -42.06 36.35
#